data_AF-A0AA38F5C7-F1
#
_entry.id   AF-A0AA38F5C7-F1
#
_cell.length_a   1.000
_cell.length_b   1.000
_cell.length_c   1.000
_cell.angle_alpha   90.00
_cell.angle_beta   90.00
_cell.angle_gamma   90.00
#
_symmetry.space_group_name_H-M   'P 1'
#
loop_
_entity.id
_entity.type
_entity.pdbx_description
1 polymer ?
#
loop_
_entity_poly.entity_id
_entity_poly.type
_entity_poly.pdbx_seq_one_letter_code
_entity_poly.pdbx_strand_id
1 'polypeptide(L)'
;MGKQSSGKSYLLNHLSGSFLDVAGGRCTDGVWMTITARAGDGEGDGRCLYVLLDFQGLGSFERSEQEDMLLSVLNAAVSNLTIFNKKDFHLDKDTESAFSRFQSGINLVEHDKKFFKGLFYIAIKDVDASDVEDLIQEFDEKFYQICSKSKEYFIVKMYGGKAEIATMAPYNRCEYYQQSLSELAQTVNKIDYTYDNGSTFSRDLKLIISQIAAKDWSPIDTKRVAVIVDIIRRNLMDAICKGCLSVTNANEAQTLVNFDTQEEVPDLPTVVGDLSSNVSDTGLSLASSKNGISDVLSQLRSRLESVLPRKGNNGESWHSILFEKFLEAIAERRRARVQEWISTNTTEFSDDEEVIKLQLEANVALGETKQNLSVCGCKCSECFWRCVLEKGHDQDHSCKGTHSCTERCTYCVREDDTFNLCRNFAGHEGPHHCKERNHTCREICDLYNLSSNCNELCSLQPDHVGRHKCDSSIHVCKMTCSLPSCKNPCIRTIESEHEKHQCHEVYCQRKCTIKGCSRSCGVKDHFHDLVAGAEHLCGNEHACAESCEMPGICEIFTELVRQNRIFQGQRGSFEYEHVSEQNGLRKGCCIPIPRFQRSHQGPHVHTKNENAVHIVTRGSTGYVSDDGHHFACSHSIIVPIHVIFVIDKSGSMGTSDITPTMVRFARHNSRLGCVYEAILRFIITRQITVSDDSISVVLFNESATVAVEIQDMEDGVVDRLLPHQSRGGTAFSSGLWSAEQLMVKAARDPSVHMKIPVVIFLSDGGNNERGNPVCCVERMKSQEPRMVLHTIMFGNDPAQSILEEMANKGDGQFQLTLDGIDLARSFENLAKSIQPRVAAL
;
A
#
# COMPACT_ATOMS: atom_id res chain seq x y z
N MET A 1 21.33 19.66 9.93
CA MET A 1 21.81 19.71 8.53
C MET A 1 22.88 20.78 8.34
N GLY A 2 23.70 20.69 7.29
CA GLY A 2 24.73 21.69 6.97
C GLY A 2 26.03 21.05 6.43
N LYS A 3 26.99 21.89 6.04
CA LYS A 3 28.30 21.45 5.50
C LYS A 3 29.03 20.50 6.45
N GLN A 4 29.92 19.67 5.91
CA GLN A 4 30.78 18.82 6.72
C GLN A 4 31.63 19.69 7.67
N SER A 5 31.78 19.22 8.91
CA SER A 5 32.55 19.91 9.97
C SER A 5 32.08 21.34 10.33
N SER A 6 30.79 21.69 10.12
CA SER A 6 30.20 22.95 10.62
C SER A 6 29.86 22.94 12.13
N GLY A 7 30.23 21.89 12.87
CA GLY A 7 29.94 21.75 14.30
C GLY A 7 28.45 21.50 14.61
N LYS A 8 27.80 20.63 13.81
CA LYS A 8 26.40 20.20 13.99
C LYS A 8 26.22 19.40 15.29
N SER A 9 27.03 18.37 15.47
CA SER A 9 27.01 17.50 16.65
C SER A 9 27.33 18.29 17.93
N TYR A 10 28.25 19.27 17.85
CA TYR A 10 28.53 20.20 18.94
C TYR A 10 27.29 21.02 19.35
N LEU A 11 26.60 21.65 18.39
CA LEU A 11 25.39 22.42 18.65
C LEU A 11 24.30 21.54 19.29
N LEU A 12 24.07 20.34 18.74
CA LEU A 12 23.07 19.40 19.27
C LEU A 12 23.42 18.95 20.69
N ASN A 13 24.68 18.60 20.97
CA ASN A 13 25.12 18.19 22.29
C ASN A 13 24.89 19.29 23.34
N HIS A 14 25.21 20.54 23.02
CA HIS A 14 25.01 21.66 23.94
C HIS A 14 23.55 22.08 24.12
N LEU A 15 22.71 21.94 23.08
CA LEU A 15 21.27 22.23 23.18
C LEU A 15 20.52 21.19 24.02
N SER A 16 20.90 19.92 23.90
CA SER A 16 20.14 18.79 24.43
C SER A 16 20.78 18.05 25.61
N GLY A 17 22.07 18.28 25.88
CA GLY A 17 22.85 17.47 26.81
C GLY A 17 23.24 16.09 26.26
N SER A 18 23.28 15.94 24.93
CA SER A 18 23.63 14.67 24.25
C SER A 18 25.13 14.42 24.17
N PHE A 19 25.51 13.19 23.80
CA PHE A 19 26.90 12.73 23.62
C PHE A 19 27.15 12.19 22.21
N LEU A 20 26.85 12.98 21.17
CA LEU A 20 27.25 12.67 19.80
C LEU A 20 28.75 12.91 19.61
N ASP A 21 29.41 12.11 18.80
CA ASP A 21 30.85 12.25 18.56
C ASP A 21 31.19 13.59 17.88
N VAL A 22 32.22 14.26 18.41
CA VAL A 22 32.73 15.55 17.90
C VAL A 22 34.23 15.41 17.62
N ALA A 23 34.63 15.59 16.36
CA ALA A 23 36.04 15.66 15.96
C ALA A 23 36.26 16.75 14.89
N GLY A 24 37.53 17.12 14.67
CA GLY A 24 37.92 18.11 13.65
C GLY A 24 37.86 17.59 12.21
N GLY A 25 37.71 16.27 12.01
CA GLY A 25 37.58 15.59 10.72
C GLY A 25 36.16 15.09 10.42
N ARG A 26 35.99 14.10 9.53
CA ARG A 26 34.69 13.41 9.35
C ARG A 26 34.35 12.67 10.64
N CYS A 27 33.18 12.95 11.23
CA CYS A 27 32.76 12.38 12.52
C CYS A 27 31.50 11.52 12.37
N THR A 28 30.52 12.03 11.62
CA THR A 28 29.22 11.39 11.43
C THR A 28 29.19 10.65 10.10
N ASP A 29 28.90 9.36 10.13
CA ASP A 29 28.61 8.55 8.93
C ASP A 29 27.12 8.16 8.93
N GLY A 30 26.39 8.53 7.88
CA GLY A 30 24.94 8.35 7.82
C GLY A 30 24.15 9.28 8.75
N VAL A 31 23.11 8.75 9.40
CA VAL A 31 22.21 9.47 10.31
C VAL A 31 22.22 8.80 11.68
N TRP A 32 22.56 9.58 12.71
CA TRP A 32 22.58 9.11 14.09
C TRP A 32 21.36 9.62 14.85
N MET A 33 20.80 8.79 15.71
CA MET A 33 19.63 9.13 16.52
C MET A 33 19.96 9.01 18.00
N THR A 34 19.58 10.03 18.77
CA THR A 34 19.62 10.01 20.25
C THR A 34 18.32 10.58 20.80
N ILE A 35 17.98 10.22 22.04
CA ILE A 35 16.71 10.56 22.68
C ILE A 35 16.99 11.21 24.03
N THR A 36 16.31 12.31 24.34
CA THR A 36 16.35 12.94 25.65
C THR A 36 14.94 13.20 26.17
N ALA A 37 14.71 12.96 27.45
CA ALA A 37 13.44 13.24 28.11
C ALA A 37 13.53 14.58 28.84
N ARG A 38 12.59 15.50 28.59
CA ARG A 38 12.48 16.76 29.32
C ARG A 38 11.09 16.90 29.92
N ALA A 39 11.00 17.52 31.10
CA ALA A 39 9.72 17.96 31.64
C ALA A 39 9.22 19.16 30.83
N GLY A 40 7.92 19.24 30.55
CA GLY A 40 7.35 20.45 29.97
C GLY A 40 7.49 21.63 30.94
N ASP A 41 7.74 22.83 30.40
CA ASP A 41 8.00 24.03 31.19
C ASP A 41 6.71 24.74 31.68
N GLY A 42 5.53 24.12 31.50
CA GLY A 42 4.21 24.64 31.88
C GLY A 42 3.48 23.81 32.93
N GLU A 43 2.70 24.46 33.81
CA GLU A 43 1.76 23.80 34.72
C GLU A 43 0.71 23.01 33.91
N GLY A 44 0.88 21.69 33.82
CA GLY A 44 -0.02 20.78 33.13
C GLY A 44 0.58 20.08 31.91
N ASP A 45 1.80 20.44 31.50
CA ASP A 45 2.45 19.84 30.32
C ASP A 45 3.26 18.60 30.72
N GLY A 46 2.99 17.48 30.05
CA GLY A 46 3.58 16.18 30.37
C GLY A 46 5.09 16.11 30.14
N ARG A 47 5.72 14.97 30.46
CA ARG A 47 7.11 14.71 30.03
C ARG A 47 7.10 14.45 28.52
N CYS A 48 7.90 15.20 27.76
CA CYS A 48 8.06 15.02 26.32
C CYS A 48 9.40 14.34 26.00
N LEU A 49 9.41 13.52 24.95
CA LEU A 49 10.61 12.88 24.41
C LEU A 49 11.09 13.64 23.18
N TYR A 50 12.29 14.20 23.27
CA TYR A 50 12.96 14.83 22.13
C TYR A 50 13.80 13.78 21.41
N VAL A 51 13.49 13.56 20.13
CA VAL A 51 14.28 12.72 19.23
C VAL A 51 15.19 13.61 18.41
N LEU A 52 16.49 13.41 18.56
CA LEU A 52 17.54 14.22 17.93
C LEU A 52 18.21 13.39 16.85
N LEU A 53 18.24 13.94 15.63
CA LEU A 53 18.83 13.29 14.47
C LEU A 53 20.06 14.10 14.01
N ASP A 54 21.25 13.52 14.11
CA ASP A 54 22.48 14.08 13.57
C ASP A 54 22.76 13.50 12.19
N PHE A 55 22.55 14.34 11.17
CA PHE A 55 22.79 13.99 9.78
C PHE A 55 24.23 14.31 9.41
N GLN A 56 24.88 13.38 8.70
CA GLN A 56 26.15 13.63 8.04
C GLN A 56 26.11 14.89 7.17
N GLY A 57 27.24 15.60 7.07
CA GLY A 57 27.31 16.83 6.27
C GLY A 57 27.04 16.60 4.79
N LEU A 58 26.34 17.53 4.14
CA LEU A 58 26.02 17.46 2.71
C LEU A 58 27.25 17.81 1.85
N GLY A 59 27.32 17.29 0.62
CA GLY A 59 28.35 17.60 -0.37
C GLY A 59 29.68 16.88 -0.19
N SER A 60 29.68 15.65 0.35
CA SER A 60 30.90 14.85 0.46
C SER A 60 31.28 14.22 -0.87
N PHE A 61 32.56 14.26 -1.26
CA PHE A 61 33.09 13.68 -2.51
C PHE A 61 32.76 12.20 -2.75
N GLU A 62 32.46 11.44 -1.69
CA GLU A 62 32.22 10.00 -1.76
C GLU A 62 30.74 9.62 -2.00
N ARG A 63 29.82 10.59 -1.97
CA ARG A 63 28.38 10.34 -2.14
C ARG A 63 27.86 11.02 -3.40
N SER A 64 26.91 10.36 -4.04
CA SER A 64 26.22 10.88 -5.21
C SER A 64 25.29 12.04 -4.82
N GLU A 65 25.03 12.94 -5.76
CA GLU A 65 24.03 14.00 -5.57
C GLU A 65 22.64 13.43 -5.24
N GLN A 66 22.35 12.22 -5.74
CA GLN A 66 21.12 11.48 -5.42
C GLN A 66 21.04 11.11 -3.94
N GLU A 67 22.10 10.55 -3.34
CA GLU A 67 22.10 10.17 -1.92
C GLU A 67 21.93 11.39 -1.00
N ASP A 68 22.58 12.50 -1.33
CA ASP A 68 22.45 13.75 -0.56
C ASP A 68 21.04 14.35 -0.69
N MET A 69 20.41 14.26 -1.86
CA MET A 69 19.01 14.66 -2.05
C MET A 69 18.06 13.80 -1.19
N LEU A 70 18.24 12.48 -1.18
CA LEU A 70 17.43 11.55 -0.39
C LEU A 70 17.57 11.81 1.12
N LEU A 71 18.77 12.14 1.60
CA LEU A 71 18.99 12.53 2.99
C LEU A 71 18.28 13.84 3.35
N SER A 72 18.26 14.80 2.44
CA SER A 72 17.50 16.04 2.61
C SER A 72 15.99 15.78 2.68
N VAL A 73 15.45 14.92 1.82
CA VAL A 73 14.03 14.52 1.85
C VAL A 73 13.68 13.80 3.14
N LEU A 74 14.48 12.82 3.56
CA LEU A 74 14.28 12.10 4.83
C LEU A 74 14.23 13.08 6.01
N ASN A 75 15.18 14.02 6.07
CA ASN A 75 15.22 15.01 7.14
C ASN A 75 13.96 15.87 7.18
N ALA A 76 13.54 16.40 6.04
CA ALA A 76 12.37 17.26 5.96
C ALA A 76 11.06 16.51 6.26
N ALA A 77 10.98 15.23 5.87
CA ALA A 77 9.80 14.41 6.11
C ALA A 77 9.54 14.17 7.60
N VAL A 78 10.59 13.86 8.39
CA VAL A 78 10.44 13.43 9.78
C VAL A 78 10.64 14.52 10.83
N SER A 79 11.28 15.64 10.48
CA SER A 79 11.70 16.64 11.47
C SER A 79 10.63 17.70 11.73
N ASN A 80 10.26 17.89 12.98
CA ASN A 80 9.50 19.06 13.46
C ASN A 80 10.34 20.36 13.40
N LEU A 81 11.66 20.23 13.52
CA LEU A 81 12.63 21.31 13.42
C LEU A 81 13.86 20.82 12.66
N THR A 82 14.17 21.44 11.53
CA THR A 82 15.44 21.24 10.84
C THR A 82 16.37 22.41 11.14
N ILE A 83 17.46 22.16 11.86
CA ILE A 83 18.52 23.15 12.08
C ILE A 83 19.54 23.05 10.95
N PHE A 84 19.58 24.06 10.08
CA PHE A 84 20.61 24.23 9.05
C PHE A 84 21.75 25.08 9.61
N ASN A 85 22.86 24.42 9.92
CA ASN A 85 24.00 25.02 10.61
C ASN A 85 25.05 25.49 9.59
N LYS A 86 25.17 26.82 9.47
CA LYS A 86 25.99 27.53 8.48
C LYS A 86 27.21 28.17 9.14
N LYS A 87 28.38 28.05 8.48
CA LYS A 87 29.67 28.56 9.01
C LYS A 87 30.05 29.95 8.45
N ASP A 88 29.82 30.17 7.17
CA ASP A 88 30.36 31.37 6.49
C ASP A 88 29.39 32.56 6.49
N PHE A 89 29.92 33.77 6.31
CA PHE A 89 29.18 35.03 6.42
C PHE A 89 28.20 35.29 5.26
N HIS A 90 28.56 34.88 4.05
CA HIS A 90 27.76 35.10 2.83
C HIS A 90 27.10 33.80 2.35
N LEU A 91 26.00 33.92 1.59
CA LEU A 91 25.45 32.82 0.79
C LEU A 91 26.52 32.34 -0.21
N ASP A 92 27.15 31.21 0.11
CA ASP A 92 28.17 30.56 -0.70
C ASP A 92 27.53 29.54 -1.64
N LYS A 93 28.29 29.14 -2.68
CA LYS A 93 27.87 28.10 -3.64
C LYS A 93 27.46 26.80 -2.94
N ASP A 94 28.02 26.52 -1.76
CA ASP A 94 27.71 25.31 -0.98
C ASP A 94 26.30 25.39 -0.36
N THR A 95 25.89 26.56 0.14
CA THR A 95 24.53 26.79 0.64
C THR A 95 23.51 26.73 -0.50
N GLU A 96 23.81 27.36 -1.65
CA GLU A 96 22.96 27.27 -2.85
C GLU A 96 22.83 25.82 -3.35
N SER A 97 23.93 25.07 -3.36
CA SER A 97 23.96 23.64 -3.68
C SER A 97 23.12 22.82 -2.70
N ALA A 98 23.20 23.11 -1.39
CA ALA A 98 22.36 22.45 -0.39
C ALA A 98 20.87 22.73 -0.62
N PHE A 99 20.49 23.97 -0.89
CA PHE A 99 19.10 24.33 -1.20
C PHE A 99 18.62 23.70 -2.51
N SER A 100 19.48 23.63 -3.54
CA SER A 100 19.18 22.92 -4.78
C SER A 100 18.84 21.44 -4.52
N ARG A 101 19.52 20.76 -3.58
CA ARG A 101 19.21 19.37 -3.23
C ARG A 101 17.84 19.22 -2.56
N PHE A 102 17.47 20.14 -1.67
CA PHE A 102 16.10 20.17 -1.12
C PHE A 102 15.08 20.44 -2.23
N GLN A 103 15.39 21.36 -3.15
CA GLN A 103 14.53 21.71 -4.28
C GLN A 103 14.30 20.52 -5.23
N SER A 104 15.35 19.77 -5.58
CA SER A 104 15.24 18.54 -6.39
C SER A 104 14.38 17.48 -5.69
N GLY A 105 14.38 17.45 -4.36
CA GLY A 105 13.57 16.53 -3.56
C GLY A 105 12.08 16.84 -3.54
N ILE A 106 11.63 18.04 -3.94
CA ILE A 106 10.20 18.44 -3.86
C ILE A 106 9.33 17.55 -4.74
N ASN A 107 9.82 17.15 -5.91
CA ASN A 107 9.06 16.34 -6.86
C ASN A 107 8.78 14.92 -6.33
N LEU A 108 9.48 14.53 -5.27
CA LEU A 108 9.33 13.24 -4.58
C LEU A 108 8.35 13.32 -3.40
N VAL A 109 7.83 14.51 -3.12
CA VAL A 109 6.91 14.80 -2.01
C VAL A 109 5.49 14.91 -2.55
N GLU A 110 4.73 13.81 -2.53
CA GLU A 110 3.28 13.88 -2.68
C GLU A 110 2.61 14.33 -1.38
N HIS A 111 1.42 14.94 -1.51
CA HIS A 111 0.69 15.66 -0.47
C HIS A 111 0.20 14.77 0.69
N ASP A 112 1.10 14.28 1.53
CA ASP A 112 0.75 13.69 2.82
C ASP A 112 0.61 14.80 3.87
N LYS A 113 -0.55 14.83 4.54
CA LYS A 113 -0.85 15.86 5.55
C LYS A 113 -0.05 15.67 6.83
N LYS A 114 0.61 14.54 7.08
CA LYS A 114 1.32 14.26 8.33
C LYS A 114 2.79 14.67 8.29
N PHE A 115 3.43 14.55 7.13
CA PHE A 115 4.84 14.86 6.94
C PHE A 115 5.04 16.30 6.47
N PHE A 116 6.29 16.77 6.44
CA PHE A 116 6.65 18.06 5.84
C PHE A 116 6.01 19.30 6.52
N LYS A 117 5.88 19.24 7.85
CA LYS A 117 5.27 20.30 8.69
C LYS A 117 6.26 21.02 9.61
N GLY A 118 7.56 20.77 9.44
CA GLY A 118 8.59 21.29 10.32
C GLY A 118 8.87 22.79 10.14
N LEU A 119 9.64 23.35 11.06
CA LEU A 119 10.28 24.66 10.94
C LEU A 119 11.69 24.50 10.35
N PHE A 120 12.04 25.30 9.34
CA PHE A 120 13.41 25.37 8.82
C PHE A 120 14.20 26.49 9.53
N TYR A 121 15.09 26.13 10.45
CA TYR A 121 15.85 27.08 11.26
C TYR A 121 17.29 27.20 10.75
N ILE A 122 17.69 28.39 10.30
CA ILE A 122 19.03 28.68 9.79
C ILE A 122 19.86 29.28 10.92
N ALA A 123 20.83 28.52 11.42
CA ALA A 123 21.77 28.96 12.45
C ALA A 123 23.08 29.38 11.79
N ILE A 124 23.36 30.69 11.76
CA ILE A 124 24.58 31.26 11.18
C ILE A 124 25.60 31.44 12.30
N LYS A 125 26.74 30.73 12.23
CA LYS A 125 27.73 30.68 13.30
C LYS A 125 28.77 31.78 13.23
N ASP A 126 29.43 31.97 14.38
CA ASP A 126 30.60 32.82 14.57
C ASP A 126 30.35 34.27 14.14
N VAL A 127 29.13 34.77 14.41
CA VAL A 127 28.70 36.13 14.06
C VAL A 127 29.01 37.10 15.20
N ASP A 128 29.74 38.16 14.91
CA ASP A 128 29.98 39.26 15.84
C ASP A 128 28.76 40.19 15.93
N ALA A 129 28.54 40.77 17.11
CA ALA A 129 27.35 41.59 17.39
C ALA A 129 27.23 42.83 16.48
N SER A 130 28.33 43.32 15.91
CA SER A 130 28.34 44.46 14.99
C SER A 130 27.69 44.17 13.65
N ASP A 131 27.62 42.89 13.26
CA ASP A 131 27.34 42.51 11.88
C ASP A 131 25.98 41.80 11.74
N VAL A 132 25.25 41.65 12.85
CA VAL A 132 23.97 40.92 12.91
C VAL A 132 22.92 41.56 12.01
N GLU A 133 22.76 42.89 12.08
CA GLU A 133 21.72 43.61 11.32
C GLU A 133 21.97 43.53 9.80
N ASP A 134 23.21 43.80 9.37
CA ASP A 134 23.60 43.74 7.95
C ASP A 134 23.41 42.33 7.38
N LEU A 135 23.72 41.30 8.17
CA LEU A 135 23.62 39.90 7.77
C LEU A 135 22.16 39.45 7.62
N ILE A 136 21.28 39.81 8.56
CA ILE A 136 19.85 39.50 8.47
C ILE A 136 19.28 40.14 7.20
N GLN A 137 19.62 41.41 6.93
CA GLN A 137 19.14 42.11 5.74
C GLN A 137 19.65 41.47 4.44
N GLU A 138 20.95 41.16 4.33
CA GLU A 138 21.52 40.49 3.15
C GLU A 138 20.84 39.13 2.91
N PHE A 139 20.61 38.37 3.98
CA PHE A 139 20.03 37.05 3.88
C PHE A 139 18.57 37.12 3.48
N ASP A 140 17.76 38.02 4.05
CA ASP A 140 16.36 38.20 3.66
C ASP A 140 16.21 38.59 2.19
N GLU A 141 17.03 39.52 1.70
CA GLU A 141 17.01 39.94 0.29
C GLU A 141 17.35 38.78 -0.66
N LYS A 142 18.41 38.03 -0.36
CA LYS A 142 18.83 36.88 -1.19
C LYS A 142 17.87 35.70 -1.06
N PHE A 143 17.35 35.45 0.13
CA PHE A 143 16.39 34.39 0.37
C PHE A 143 15.08 34.65 -0.38
N TYR A 144 14.62 35.91 -0.43
CA TYR A 144 13.49 36.31 -1.27
C TYR A 144 13.78 36.12 -2.76
N GLN A 145 14.99 36.43 -3.22
CA GLN A 145 15.39 36.16 -4.62
C GLN A 145 15.40 34.68 -4.95
N ILE A 146 15.83 33.81 -4.03
CA ILE A 146 15.82 32.36 -4.25
C ILE A 146 14.38 31.83 -4.25
N CYS A 147 13.54 32.29 -3.32
CA CYS A 147 12.13 31.90 -3.23
C CYS A 147 11.29 32.40 -4.43
N SER A 148 11.60 33.56 -5.00
CA SER A 148 10.82 34.17 -6.10
C SER A 148 11.08 33.54 -7.48
N LYS A 149 12.15 32.75 -7.63
CA LYS A 149 12.48 32.06 -8.91
C LYS A 149 11.57 30.88 -9.23
N SER A 150 10.85 30.31 -8.25
CA SER A 150 9.93 29.18 -8.48
C SER A 150 8.62 29.37 -7.71
N LYS A 151 7.50 28.95 -8.29
CA LYS A 151 6.19 28.96 -7.60
C LYS A 151 6.09 27.89 -6.50
N GLU A 152 6.96 26.89 -6.50
CA GLU A 152 6.96 25.75 -5.59
C GLU A 152 8.35 25.58 -4.94
N TYR A 153 8.66 26.43 -3.97
CA TYR A 153 9.94 26.37 -3.26
C TYR A 153 9.91 25.35 -2.11
N PHE A 154 11.06 24.74 -1.79
CA PHE A 154 11.12 23.63 -0.83
C PHE A 154 10.60 24.02 0.54
N ILE A 155 10.74 25.27 0.96
CA ILE A 155 10.23 25.74 2.26
C ILE A 155 8.71 25.71 2.31
N VAL A 156 8.05 26.06 1.20
CA VAL A 156 6.58 26.03 1.10
C VAL A 156 6.08 24.58 1.12
N LYS A 157 6.72 23.69 0.36
CA LYS A 157 6.28 22.31 0.19
C LYS A 157 6.71 21.37 1.34
N MET A 158 7.92 21.56 1.87
CA MET A 158 8.53 20.68 2.88
C MET A 158 8.42 21.19 4.32
N TYR A 159 8.19 22.49 4.51
CA TYR A 159 8.19 23.15 5.83
C TYR A 159 6.96 24.04 6.03
N GLY A 160 5.93 23.91 5.18
CA GLY A 160 4.69 24.68 5.26
C GLY A 160 4.87 26.22 5.20
N GLY A 161 5.98 26.69 4.62
CA GLY A 161 6.33 28.11 4.55
C GLY A 161 7.01 28.66 5.81
N LYS A 162 7.32 27.83 6.82
CA LYS A 162 7.92 28.25 8.08
C LYS A 162 9.45 28.19 8.00
N ALA A 163 10.10 29.34 8.06
CA ALA A 163 11.55 29.44 8.20
C ALA A 163 11.93 30.55 9.19
N GLU A 164 13.01 30.34 9.94
CA GLU A 164 13.54 31.29 10.92
C GLU A 164 15.06 31.38 10.75
N ILE A 165 15.61 32.58 10.80
CA ILE A 165 17.05 32.85 10.67
C ILE A 165 17.53 33.40 12.00
N ALA A 166 18.62 32.83 12.52
CA ALA A 166 19.25 33.29 13.74
C ALA A 166 20.77 33.30 13.64
N THR A 167 21.36 34.32 14.24
CA THR A 167 22.81 34.47 14.37
C THR A 167 23.29 33.87 15.67
N MET A 168 24.37 33.09 15.62
CA MET A 168 24.99 32.48 16.78
C MET A 168 26.34 33.14 17.03
N ALA A 169 26.50 33.67 18.25
CA ALA A 169 27.77 34.24 18.68
C ALA A 169 28.89 33.18 18.65
N PRO A 170 30.18 33.57 18.57
CA PRO A 170 31.27 32.62 18.62
C PRO A 170 31.25 31.74 19.88
N TYR A 171 31.49 30.44 19.72
CA TYR A 171 31.33 29.43 20.80
C TYR A 171 32.24 29.64 22.02
N ASN A 172 33.28 30.45 21.86
CA ASN A 172 34.22 30.81 22.92
C ASN A 172 33.72 31.99 23.79
N ARG A 173 32.56 32.58 23.48
CA ARG A 173 31.96 33.66 24.27
C ARG A 173 30.71 33.22 25.04
N CYS A 174 30.37 33.96 26.10
CA CYS A 174 29.22 33.62 26.95
C CYS A 174 27.89 33.87 26.25
N GLU A 175 27.83 34.80 25.31
CA GLU A 175 26.65 35.17 24.52
C GLU A 175 26.13 33.97 23.74
N TYR A 176 27.00 33.09 23.25
CA TYR A 176 26.60 31.86 22.56
C TYR A 176 25.71 30.99 23.45
N TYR A 177 26.09 30.82 24.72
CA TYR A 177 25.36 29.97 25.65
C TYR A 177 24.15 30.67 26.28
N GLN A 178 24.30 31.95 26.65
CA GLN A 178 23.27 32.67 27.40
C GLN A 178 22.19 33.26 26.51
N GLN A 179 22.52 33.63 25.27
CA GLN A 179 21.59 34.24 24.31
C GLN A 179 21.27 33.26 23.20
N SER A 180 22.24 32.93 22.34
CA SER A 180 21.96 32.20 21.09
C SER A 180 21.38 30.79 21.32
N LEU A 181 21.92 30.01 22.26
CA LEU A 181 21.35 28.70 22.63
C LEU A 181 20.02 28.81 23.38
N SER A 182 19.85 29.84 24.20
CA SER A 182 18.59 30.09 24.93
C SER A 182 17.44 30.42 23.99
N GLU A 183 17.70 31.24 22.96
CA GLU A 183 16.72 31.56 21.91
C GLU A 183 16.32 30.32 21.12
N LEU A 184 17.31 29.52 20.68
CA LEU A 184 17.03 28.26 20.01
C LEU A 184 16.23 27.29 20.90
N ALA A 185 16.54 27.21 22.19
CA ALA A 185 15.79 26.40 23.14
C ALA A 185 14.34 26.89 23.30
N GLN A 186 14.11 28.20 23.31
CA GLN A 186 12.75 28.76 23.32
C GLN A 186 11.98 28.43 22.04
N THR A 187 12.63 28.48 20.88
CA THR A 187 12.02 28.08 19.61
C THR A 187 11.66 26.59 19.64
N VAL A 188 12.55 25.73 20.11
CA VAL A 188 12.29 24.29 20.29
C VAL A 188 11.06 24.04 21.18
N ASN A 189 10.95 24.76 22.30
CA ASN A 189 9.84 24.62 23.23
C ASN A 189 8.48 25.10 22.69
N LYS A 190 8.46 25.93 21.65
CA LYS A 190 7.23 26.44 21.02
C LYS A 190 6.71 25.55 19.89
N ILE A 191 7.46 24.54 19.47
CA ILE A 191 7.12 23.70 18.34
C ILE A 191 6.14 22.61 18.78
N ASP A 192 5.00 22.54 18.09
CA ASP A 192 4.01 21.48 18.30
C ASP A 192 4.62 20.10 17.97
N TYR A 193 4.31 19.11 18.79
CA TYR A 193 4.69 17.72 18.53
C TYR A 193 3.81 17.13 17.41
N THR A 194 4.40 16.36 16.49
CA THR A 194 3.67 15.66 15.42
C THR A 194 3.18 14.27 15.85
N TYR A 195 3.82 13.68 16.86
CA TYR A 195 3.58 12.30 17.27
C TYR A 195 3.20 12.24 18.75
N ASP A 196 2.07 11.59 19.05
CA ASP A 196 1.61 11.40 20.43
C ASP A 196 2.43 10.35 21.18
N ASN A 197 3.11 9.45 20.47
CA ASN A 197 3.95 8.42 21.07
C ASN A 197 5.08 7.94 20.13
N GLY A 198 6.11 7.33 20.74
CA GLY A 198 7.29 6.83 20.04
C GLY A 198 7.06 5.63 19.13
N SER A 199 5.96 4.87 19.33
CA SER A 199 5.66 3.70 18.49
C SER A 199 5.21 4.11 17.09
N THR A 200 4.32 5.10 17.02
CA THR A 200 3.87 5.74 15.77
C THR A 200 5.05 6.38 15.04
N PHE A 201 5.89 7.14 15.76
CA PHE A 201 7.11 7.72 15.19
C PHE A 201 8.04 6.65 14.59
N SER A 202 8.32 5.57 15.33
CA SER A 202 9.20 4.50 14.85
C SER A 202 8.66 3.78 13.62
N ARG A 203 7.35 3.56 13.55
CA ARG A 203 6.69 2.94 12.40
C ARG A 203 6.77 3.83 11.16
N ASP A 204 6.43 5.10 11.30
CA ASP A 204 6.41 6.05 10.20
C ASP A 204 7.84 6.33 9.68
N LEU A 205 8.82 6.42 10.58
CA LEU A 205 10.24 6.52 10.22
C LEU A 205 10.70 5.31 9.38
N LYS A 206 10.35 4.08 9.78
CA LYS A 206 10.70 2.86 9.02
C LYS A 206 10.04 2.84 7.64
N LEU A 207 8.80 3.33 7.53
CA LEU A 207 8.05 3.39 6.29
C LEU A 207 8.67 4.39 5.30
N ILE A 208 9.07 5.56 5.78
CA ILE A 208 9.78 6.57 4.96
C ILE A 208 11.14 6.02 4.51
N ILE A 209 11.90 5.41 5.41
CA ILE A 209 13.22 4.83 5.05
C ILE A 209 13.05 3.72 4.01
N SER A 210 12.04 2.87 4.14
CA SER A 210 11.80 1.79 3.17
C SER A 210 11.37 2.33 1.80
N GLN A 211 10.57 3.39 1.75
CA GLN A 211 10.23 4.10 0.51
C GLN A 211 11.45 4.68 -0.18
N ILE A 212 12.27 5.43 0.57
CA ILE A 212 13.48 6.05 0.04
C ILE A 212 14.44 4.97 -0.48
N ALA A 213 14.60 3.87 0.26
CA ALA A 213 15.45 2.75 -0.16
C ALA A 213 14.93 2.02 -1.41
N ALA A 214 13.61 1.86 -1.52
CA ALA A 214 12.94 1.25 -2.67
C ALA A 214 12.76 2.20 -3.86
N LYS A 215 13.11 3.49 -3.72
CA LYS A 215 12.82 4.56 -4.68
C LYS A 215 11.34 4.62 -5.08
N ASP A 216 10.47 4.33 -4.12
CA ASP A 216 9.03 4.24 -4.33
C ASP A 216 8.34 5.46 -3.74
N TRP A 217 7.81 6.30 -4.63
CA TRP A 217 7.23 7.62 -4.35
C TRP A 217 5.70 7.60 -4.26
N SER A 218 5.09 6.41 -4.16
CA SER A 218 3.66 6.30 -3.89
C SER A 218 3.30 6.89 -2.52
N PRO A 219 2.06 7.42 -2.34
CA PRO A 219 1.63 8.02 -1.07
C PRO A 219 1.84 7.08 0.12
N ILE A 220 2.41 7.61 1.21
CA ILE A 220 2.68 6.86 2.45
C ILE A 220 1.39 6.24 3.01
N ASP A 221 0.28 6.96 2.92
CA ASP A 221 -1.04 6.51 3.35
C ASP A 221 -1.43 5.15 2.76
N THR A 222 -1.23 4.94 1.46
CA THR A 222 -1.57 3.67 0.78
C THR A 222 -0.80 2.48 1.37
N LYS A 223 0.48 2.70 1.71
CA LYS A 223 1.31 1.65 2.34
C LYS A 223 0.99 1.46 3.80
N ARG A 224 0.63 2.54 4.51
CA ARG A 224 0.18 2.49 5.90
C ARG A 224 -1.08 1.63 6.01
N VAL A 225 -2.02 1.77 5.07
CA VAL A 225 -3.20 0.88 4.95
C VAL A 225 -2.77 -0.58 4.80
N ALA A 226 -1.90 -0.89 3.83
CA ALA A 226 -1.44 -2.26 3.60
C ALA A 226 -0.79 -2.89 4.85
N VAL A 227 0.05 -2.13 5.56
CA VAL A 227 0.70 -2.58 6.81
C VAL A 227 -0.33 -2.82 7.91
N ILE A 228 -1.27 -1.88 8.13
CA ILE A 228 -2.31 -2.03 9.16
C ILE A 228 -3.20 -3.23 8.84
N VAL A 229 -3.67 -3.35 7.60
CA VAL A 229 -4.52 -4.47 7.17
C VAL A 229 -3.80 -5.80 7.37
N ASP A 230 -2.51 -5.89 7.03
CA ASP A 230 -1.74 -7.11 7.23
C ASP A 230 -1.56 -7.47 8.73
N ILE A 231 -1.31 -6.48 9.59
CA ILE A 231 -1.27 -6.69 11.05
C ILE A 231 -2.62 -7.21 11.55
N ILE A 232 -3.73 -6.62 11.10
CA ILE A 232 -5.07 -7.09 11.48
C ILE A 232 -5.29 -8.51 10.98
N ARG A 233 -5.04 -8.80 9.70
CA ARG A 233 -5.22 -10.15 9.12
C ARG A 233 -4.43 -11.21 9.89
N ARG A 234 -3.17 -10.93 10.24
CA ARG A 234 -2.34 -11.83 11.05
C ARG A 234 -2.92 -12.14 12.43
N ASN A 235 -3.67 -11.20 13.02
CA ASN A 235 -4.30 -11.35 14.34
C ASN A 235 -5.80 -11.68 14.28
N LEU A 236 -6.42 -11.68 13.10
CA LEU A 236 -7.87 -11.70 12.94
C LEU A 236 -8.48 -12.97 13.56
N MET A 237 -7.86 -14.12 13.34
CA MET A 237 -8.39 -15.39 13.86
C MET A 237 -8.28 -15.50 15.37
N ASP A 238 -7.22 -14.98 15.99
CA ASP A 238 -7.10 -14.93 17.45
C ASP A 238 -8.07 -13.89 18.05
N ALA A 239 -8.26 -12.74 17.39
CA ALA A 239 -9.26 -11.76 17.78
C ALA A 239 -10.68 -12.37 17.74
N ILE A 240 -11.03 -13.08 16.67
CA ILE A 240 -12.34 -13.73 16.51
C ILE A 240 -12.51 -14.89 17.51
N CYS A 241 -11.53 -15.77 17.63
CA CYS A 241 -11.65 -16.98 18.45
C CYS A 241 -11.50 -16.68 19.95
N LYS A 242 -10.62 -15.77 20.34
CA LYS A 242 -10.23 -15.54 21.75
C LYS A 242 -10.43 -14.12 22.25
N GLY A 243 -10.70 -13.14 21.39
CA GLY A 243 -10.89 -11.74 21.80
C GLY A 243 -9.57 -11.07 22.19
N CYS A 244 -8.45 -11.55 21.66
CA CYS A 244 -7.10 -11.06 22.00
C CYS A 244 -6.18 -11.07 20.78
N LEU A 245 -5.08 -10.33 20.84
CA LEU A 245 -4.01 -10.36 19.84
C LEU A 245 -3.16 -11.64 19.98
N SER A 246 -2.56 -12.09 18.88
CA SER A 246 -1.65 -13.25 18.86
C SER A 246 -0.32 -12.88 19.52
N VAL A 247 0.01 -13.55 20.63
CA VAL A 247 1.25 -13.30 21.37
C VAL A 247 2.29 -14.37 21.04
N THR A 248 3.51 -13.94 20.68
CA THR A 248 4.67 -14.82 20.45
C THR A 248 5.28 -15.37 21.74
N ASN A 249 4.98 -14.75 22.89
CA ASN A 249 5.43 -15.14 24.22
C ASN A 249 4.26 -15.68 25.06
N ALA A 250 4.43 -16.87 25.61
CA ALA A 250 3.34 -17.81 25.90
C ALA A 250 2.40 -17.52 27.09
N ASN A 251 2.46 -16.38 27.80
CA ASN A 251 1.82 -16.30 29.12
C ASN A 251 0.82 -15.16 29.42
N GLU A 252 0.54 -14.20 28.53
CA GLU A 252 -0.51 -13.20 28.78
C GLU A 252 -1.29 -12.87 27.50
N ALA A 253 -2.62 -12.92 27.55
CA ALA A 253 -3.47 -12.56 26.42
C ALA A 253 -3.53 -11.02 26.29
N GLN A 254 -2.96 -10.47 25.21
CA GLN A 254 -3.05 -9.04 24.94
C GLN A 254 -4.44 -8.65 24.46
N THR A 255 -5.04 -7.66 25.11
CA THR A 255 -6.31 -7.06 24.73
C THR A 255 -6.25 -6.46 23.32
N LEU A 256 -7.42 -6.27 22.69
CA LEU A 256 -7.51 -5.56 21.42
C LEU A 256 -7.26 -4.08 21.67
N VAL A 257 -6.32 -3.48 20.95
CA VAL A 257 -5.94 -2.07 21.11
C VAL A 257 -6.00 -1.32 19.78
N ASN A 258 -6.12 0.01 19.88
CA ASN A 258 -5.76 0.91 18.80
C ASN A 258 -4.23 0.87 18.61
N PHE A 259 -3.75 0.56 17.42
CA PHE A 259 -2.32 0.45 17.15
C PHE A 259 -1.58 1.77 17.25
N ASP A 260 -2.27 2.89 17.05
CA ASP A 260 -1.69 4.22 17.10
C ASP A 260 -1.68 4.76 18.54
N THR A 261 -2.79 4.67 19.28
CA THR A 261 -2.87 5.21 20.66
C THR A 261 -2.48 4.21 21.76
N GLN A 262 -2.44 2.92 21.44
CA GLN A 262 -2.31 1.80 22.39
C GLN A 262 -3.46 1.71 23.41
N GLU A 263 -4.55 2.46 23.20
CA GLU A 263 -5.74 2.39 24.05
C GLU A 263 -6.53 1.12 23.78
N GLU A 264 -7.12 0.55 24.84
CA GLU A 264 -7.90 -0.68 24.73
C GLU A 264 -9.26 -0.42 24.05
N VAL A 265 -9.64 -1.33 23.15
CA VAL A 265 -10.98 -1.34 22.57
C VAL A 265 -11.97 -1.76 23.64
N PRO A 266 -12.99 -0.93 23.96
CA PRO A 266 -13.91 -1.16 25.05
C PRO A 266 -14.56 -2.54 25.02
N ASP A 267 -14.53 -3.22 26.15
CA ASP A 267 -15.22 -4.49 26.35
C ASP A 267 -16.56 -4.25 27.07
N LEU A 268 -17.59 -3.94 26.29
CA LEU A 268 -18.92 -3.64 26.83
C LEU A 268 -19.59 -4.91 27.40
N PRO A 269 -20.16 -4.87 28.61
CA PRO A 269 -20.80 -6.03 29.21
C PRO A 269 -22.05 -6.46 28.43
N THR A 270 -22.22 -7.77 28.23
CA THR A 270 -23.45 -8.34 27.67
C THR A 270 -24.46 -8.64 28.78
N VAL A 271 -25.71 -8.27 28.55
CA VAL A 271 -26.84 -8.62 29.43
C VAL A 271 -27.58 -9.81 28.81
N VAL A 272 -27.71 -10.91 29.55
CA VAL A 272 -28.51 -12.08 29.16
C VAL A 272 -29.55 -12.32 30.25
N GLY A 273 -30.77 -11.81 30.06
CA GLY A 273 -31.79 -11.82 31.12
C GLY A 273 -31.34 -10.97 32.32
N ASP A 274 -31.36 -11.54 33.53
CA ASP A 274 -30.88 -10.88 34.76
C ASP A 274 -29.36 -11.09 35.02
N LEU A 275 -28.64 -11.77 34.11
CA LEU A 275 -27.19 -11.95 34.22
C LEU A 275 -26.44 -10.78 33.56
N SER A 276 -25.79 -9.95 34.37
CA SER A 276 -24.64 -9.16 33.93
C SER A 276 -23.38 -10.03 34.01
N SER A 277 -22.80 -10.41 32.87
CA SER A 277 -21.57 -11.20 32.90
C SER A 277 -20.37 -10.29 33.24
N ASN A 278 -19.72 -10.49 34.39
CA ASN A 278 -18.38 -9.92 34.71
C ASN A 278 -17.25 -10.66 33.96
N VAL A 279 -17.56 -11.37 32.89
CA VAL A 279 -16.60 -12.19 32.15
C VAL A 279 -15.93 -11.30 31.12
N SER A 280 -14.62 -11.13 31.26
CA SER A 280 -13.78 -10.47 30.25
C SER A 280 -13.86 -11.26 28.93
N ASP A 281 -14.06 -10.52 27.84
CA ASP A 281 -14.03 -11.09 26.49
C ASP A 281 -12.60 -11.50 26.10
N THR A 282 -11.59 -10.83 26.64
CA THR A 282 -10.18 -11.12 26.38
C THR A 282 -9.79 -12.49 26.91
N GLY A 283 -9.38 -13.38 26.00
CA GLY A 283 -9.02 -14.78 26.30
C GLY A 283 -10.21 -15.74 26.36
N LEU A 284 -11.45 -15.27 26.14
CA LEU A 284 -12.63 -16.14 26.07
C LEU A 284 -12.68 -16.87 24.73
N SER A 285 -12.49 -18.20 24.77
CA SER A 285 -12.50 -19.05 23.58
C SER A 285 -13.93 -19.29 23.06
N LEU A 286 -14.18 -18.90 21.81
CA LEU A 286 -15.42 -19.09 21.05
C LEU A 286 -15.24 -20.05 19.86
N ALA A 287 -14.00 -20.36 19.50
CA ALA A 287 -13.68 -21.35 18.49
C ALA A 287 -12.34 -22.02 18.82
N SER A 288 -12.18 -23.28 18.44
CA SER A 288 -10.95 -24.04 18.67
C SER A 288 -10.50 -24.72 17.39
N SER A 289 -9.25 -24.46 16.97
CA SER A 289 -8.61 -25.16 15.86
C SER A 289 -8.03 -26.53 16.25
N LYS A 290 -7.79 -26.78 17.55
CA LYS A 290 -7.13 -28.00 18.05
C LYS A 290 -8.07 -29.03 18.66
N ASN A 291 -9.12 -28.59 19.36
CA ASN A 291 -9.94 -29.47 20.21
C ASN A 291 -11.42 -29.57 19.76
N GLY A 292 -11.78 -28.97 18.62
CA GLY A 292 -13.16 -28.97 18.12
C GLY A 292 -14.13 -28.08 18.92
N ILE A 293 -15.33 -27.89 18.38
CA ILE A 293 -16.34 -26.99 18.96
C ILE A 293 -17.02 -27.57 20.21
N SER A 294 -17.08 -28.90 20.34
CA SER A 294 -17.64 -29.60 21.51
C SER A 294 -16.98 -29.19 22.84
N ASP A 295 -15.66 -28.99 22.85
CA ASP A 295 -14.93 -28.56 24.05
C ASP A 295 -15.26 -27.11 24.43
N VAL A 296 -15.38 -26.24 23.43
CA VAL A 296 -15.78 -24.84 23.62
C VAL A 296 -17.18 -24.76 24.21
N LEU A 297 -18.15 -25.49 23.62
CA LEU A 297 -19.51 -25.56 24.13
C LEU A 297 -19.56 -26.12 25.56
N SER A 298 -18.71 -27.11 25.88
CA SER A 298 -18.63 -27.68 27.22
C SER A 298 -18.10 -26.69 28.26
N GLN A 299 -17.08 -25.90 27.91
CA GLN A 299 -16.54 -24.84 28.79
C GLN A 299 -17.57 -23.73 29.02
N LEU A 300 -18.20 -23.24 27.95
CA LEU A 300 -19.24 -22.22 28.03
C LEU A 300 -20.45 -22.71 28.82
N ARG A 301 -20.86 -23.97 28.63
CA ARG A 301 -21.91 -24.62 29.41
C ARG A 301 -21.57 -24.65 30.89
N SER A 302 -20.39 -25.16 31.25
CA SER A 302 -19.97 -25.25 32.66
C SER A 302 -19.96 -23.89 33.35
N ARG A 303 -19.62 -22.82 32.63
CA ARG A 303 -19.67 -21.44 33.13
C ARG A 303 -21.10 -20.94 33.31
N LEU A 304 -22.02 -21.26 32.41
CA LEU A 304 -23.43 -20.89 32.59
C LEU A 304 -24.06 -21.68 33.75
N GLU A 305 -23.77 -22.97 33.87
CA GLU A 305 -24.31 -23.85 34.91
C GLU A 305 -23.86 -23.46 36.32
N SER A 306 -22.65 -22.92 36.48
CA SER A 306 -22.17 -22.45 37.78
C SER A 306 -22.93 -21.23 38.29
N VAL A 307 -23.48 -20.41 37.39
CA VAL A 307 -24.30 -19.24 37.73
C VAL A 307 -25.79 -19.61 37.77
N LEU A 308 -26.25 -20.43 36.83
CA LEU A 308 -27.65 -20.85 36.65
C LEU A 308 -27.76 -22.37 36.44
N PRO A 309 -27.88 -23.16 37.51
CA PRO A 309 -27.99 -24.60 37.42
C PRO A 309 -29.31 -25.05 36.79
N ARG A 310 -29.26 -26.16 36.04
CA ARG A 310 -30.43 -26.84 35.46
C ARG A 310 -31.27 -27.49 36.56
N LYS A 311 -32.58 -27.24 36.59
CA LYS A 311 -33.50 -27.76 37.61
C LYS A 311 -34.75 -28.38 36.97
N GLY A 312 -35.05 -29.63 37.33
CA GLY A 312 -36.33 -30.33 37.13
C GLY A 312 -37.13 -29.97 35.87
N ASN A 313 -38.01 -28.98 36.00
CA ASN A 313 -39.01 -28.60 34.99
C ASN A 313 -38.54 -27.48 34.04
N ASN A 314 -37.36 -26.89 34.28
CA ASN A 314 -36.83 -25.79 33.47
C ASN A 314 -35.98 -26.25 32.28
N GLY A 315 -35.92 -27.55 31.97
CA GLY A 315 -34.99 -28.07 30.96
C GLY A 315 -35.18 -27.46 29.55
N GLU A 316 -36.41 -27.16 29.16
CA GLU A 316 -36.73 -26.52 27.88
C GLU A 316 -36.46 -25.01 27.88
N SER A 317 -36.84 -24.31 28.96
CA SER A 317 -36.56 -22.88 29.12
C SER A 317 -35.07 -22.61 29.32
N TRP A 318 -34.35 -23.48 30.04
CA TRP A 318 -32.91 -23.36 30.21
C TRP A 318 -32.16 -23.54 28.89
N HIS A 319 -32.55 -24.52 28.07
CA HIS A 319 -31.90 -24.75 26.78
C HIS A 319 -32.17 -23.59 25.80
N SER A 320 -33.44 -23.30 25.53
CA SER A 320 -33.84 -22.33 24.49
C SER A 320 -33.79 -20.86 24.94
N ILE A 321 -34.09 -20.56 26.21
CA ILE A 321 -34.18 -19.18 26.71
C ILE A 321 -32.87 -18.72 27.34
N LEU A 322 -32.08 -19.63 27.94
CA LEU A 322 -30.86 -19.25 28.65
C LEU A 322 -29.60 -19.63 27.86
N PHE A 323 -29.41 -20.88 27.47
CA PHE A 323 -28.14 -21.30 26.86
C PHE A 323 -28.00 -20.82 25.40
N GLU A 324 -29.00 -20.99 24.55
CA GLU A 324 -28.96 -20.47 23.17
C GLU A 324 -28.81 -18.94 23.14
N LYS A 325 -29.59 -18.21 23.95
CA LYS A 325 -29.47 -16.75 24.05
C LYS A 325 -28.12 -16.31 24.61
N PHE A 326 -27.55 -17.05 25.56
CA PHE A 326 -26.22 -16.78 26.08
C PHE A 326 -25.14 -16.92 25.01
N LEU A 327 -25.18 -17.99 24.22
CA LEU A 327 -24.25 -18.21 23.12
C LEU A 327 -24.39 -17.11 22.05
N GLU A 328 -25.62 -16.75 21.69
CA GLU A 328 -25.88 -15.67 20.75
C GLU A 328 -25.33 -14.32 21.25
N ALA A 329 -25.57 -13.99 22.53
CA ALA A 329 -25.19 -12.71 23.08
C ALA A 329 -23.66 -12.55 23.21
N ILE A 330 -22.93 -13.62 23.57
CA ILE A 330 -21.46 -13.62 23.58
C ILE A 330 -20.90 -13.51 22.16
N ALA A 331 -21.48 -14.23 21.19
CA ALA A 331 -21.06 -14.14 19.80
C ALA A 331 -21.27 -12.72 19.24
N GLU A 332 -22.37 -12.06 19.60
CA GLU A 332 -22.66 -10.69 19.16
C GLU A 332 -21.74 -9.66 19.84
N ARG A 333 -21.44 -9.81 21.14
CA ARG A 333 -20.42 -8.97 21.81
C ARG A 333 -19.06 -9.08 21.14
N ARG A 334 -18.61 -10.30 20.84
CA ARG A 334 -17.35 -10.53 20.12
C ARG A 334 -17.38 -9.87 18.75
N ARG A 335 -18.47 -10.04 18.01
CA ARG A 335 -18.66 -9.41 16.69
C ARG A 335 -18.56 -7.89 16.78
N ALA A 336 -19.28 -7.26 17.71
CA ALA A 336 -19.23 -5.82 17.90
C ALA A 336 -17.83 -5.34 18.26
N ARG A 337 -17.15 -6.01 19.21
CA ARG A 337 -15.80 -5.63 19.65
C ARG A 337 -14.74 -5.77 18.55
N VAL A 338 -14.78 -6.86 17.77
CA VAL A 338 -13.86 -7.06 16.64
C VAL A 338 -14.14 -6.07 15.51
N GLN A 339 -15.40 -5.77 15.23
CA GLN A 339 -15.76 -4.74 14.25
C GLN A 339 -15.29 -3.35 14.67
N GLU A 340 -15.48 -2.99 15.95
CA GLU A 340 -14.98 -1.74 16.51
C GLU A 340 -13.45 -1.65 16.44
N TRP A 341 -12.76 -2.74 16.74
CA TRP A 341 -11.30 -2.82 16.64
C TRP A 341 -10.80 -2.62 15.21
N ILE A 342 -11.44 -3.24 14.21
CA ILE A 342 -11.11 -3.01 12.80
C ILE A 342 -11.40 -1.56 12.43
N SER A 343 -12.58 -1.05 12.78
CA SER A 343 -13.01 0.31 12.47
C SER A 343 -12.04 1.34 13.04
N THR A 344 -11.74 1.27 14.34
CA THR A 344 -10.83 2.19 15.03
C THR A 344 -9.48 2.27 14.34
N ASN A 345 -8.91 1.13 13.96
CA ASN A 345 -7.61 1.05 13.28
C ASN A 345 -7.63 1.39 11.79
N THR A 346 -8.82 1.52 11.17
CA THR A 346 -8.98 1.79 9.73
C THR A 346 -9.81 3.04 9.43
N THR A 347 -10.15 3.84 10.45
CA THR A 347 -11.06 4.99 10.36
C THR A 347 -10.68 5.96 9.23
N GLU A 348 -9.40 6.31 9.13
CA GLU A 348 -8.87 7.26 8.12
C GLU A 348 -9.00 6.74 6.68
N PHE A 349 -9.16 5.43 6.49
CA PHE A 349 -9.11 4.75 5.19
C PHE A 349 -10.30 3.79 5.00
N SER A 350 -11.44 4.10 5.61
CA SER A 350 -12.62 3.22 5.64
C SER A 350 -13.18 2.86 4.25
N ASP A 351 -12.92 3.69 3.24
CA ASP A 351 -13.33 3.47 1.85
C ASP A 351 -12.31 2.68 1.01
N ASP A 352 -11.17 2.27 1.58
CA ASP A 352 -10.14 1.49 0.88
C ASP A 352 -10.56 0.03 0.63
N GLU A 353 -10.21 -0.52 -0.54
CA GLU A 353 -10.58 -1.90 -0.94
C GLU A 353 -10.05 -2.96 0.03
N GLU A 354 -8.80 -2.83 0.48
CA GLU A 354 -8.20 -3.82 1.38
C GLU A 354 -8.88 -3.79 2.75
N VAL A 355 -9.35 -2.60 3.19
CA VAL A 355 -10.17 -2.44 4.39
C VAL A 355 -11.55 -3.05 4.18
N ILE A 356 -12.21 -2.81 3.04
CA ILE A 356 -13.53 -3.39 2.73
C ILE A 356 -13.45 -4.93 2.67
N LYS A 357 -12.43 -5.49 2.00
CA LYS A 357 -12.18 -6.94 1.97
C LYS A 357 -11.96 -7.49 3.36
N LEU A 358 -11.10 -6.86 4.16
CA LEU A 358 -10.85 -7.24 5.54
C LEU A 358 -12.14 -7.24 6.38
N GLN A 359 -12.97 -6.20 6.26
CA GLN A 359 -14.26 -6.15 6.95
C GLN A 359 -15.18 -7.29 6.51
N LEU A 360 -15.20 -7.61 5.23
CA LEU A 360 -16.02 -8.71 4.73
C LEU A 360 -15.48 -10.08 5.20
N GLU A 361 -14.17 -10.31 5.12
CA GLU A 361 -13.48 -11.50 5.65
C GLU A 361 -13.81 -11.70 7.14
N ALA A 362 -13.69 -10.63 7.94
CA ALA A 362 -14.02 -10.63 9.35
C ALA A 362 -15.52 -10.94 9.59
N ASN A 363 -16.42 -10.31 8.83
CA ASN A 363 -17.86 -10.58 8.90
C ASN A 363 -18.21 -12.03 8.53
N VAL A 364 -17.49 -12.60 7.56
CA VAL A 364 -17.66 -14.00 7.18
C VAL A 364 -17.26 -14.92 8.31
N ALA A 365 -16.05 -14.77 8.81
CA ALA A 365 -15.51 -15.58 9.90
C ALA A 365 -16.32 -15.43 11.21
N LEU A 366 -16.70 -14.21 11.60
CA LEU A 366 -17.56 -13.95 12.77
C LEU A 366 -18.94 -14.62 12.62
N GLY A 367 -19.52 -14.57 11.42
CA GLY A 367 -20.77 -15.25 11.12
C GLY A 367 -20.65 -16.77 11.21
N GLU A 368 -19.54 -17.34 10.75
CA GLU A 368 -19.24 -18.77 10.89
C GLU A 368 -19.04 -19.17 12.35
N THR A 369 -18.31 -18.38 13.14
CA THR A 369 -18.17 -18.59 14.60
C THR A 369 -19.54 -18.58 15.29
N LYS A 370 -20.42 -17.62 14.96
CA LYS A 370 -21.79 -17.57 15.50
C LYS A 370 -22.61 -18.82 15.11
N GLN A 371 -22.50 -19.29 13.87
CA GLN A 371 -23.20 -20.50 13.41
C GLN A 371 -22.68 -21.78 14.10
N ASN A 372 -21.36 -21.86 14.31
CA ASN A 372 -20.74 -23.00 14.98
C ASN A 372 -21.07 -23.04 16.48
N LEU A 373 -21.32 -21.88 17.11
CA LEU A 373 -21.85 -21.77 18.47
C LEU A 373 -23.35 -22.12 18.57
N SER A 374 -23.77 -23.20 17.89
CA SER A 374 -25.13 -23.72 17.95
C SER A 374 -25.17 -25.12 18.56
N VAL A 375 -26.21 -25.36 19.35
CA VAL A 375 -26.44 -26.63 20.05
C VAL A 375 -27.56 -27.42 19.38
N CYS A 376 -27.56 -28.73 19.57
CA CYS A 376 -28.44 -29.65 18.87
C CYS A 376 -29.93 -29.48 19.17
N GLY A 377 -30.34 -29.41 20.45
CA GLY A 377 -31.75 -29.22 20.82
C GLY A 377 -32.67 -30.43 20.60
N CYS A 378 -32.19 -31.55 20.05
CA CYS A 378 -32.94 -32.82 20.03
C CYS A 378 -33.26 -33.31 21.45
N LYS A 379 -34.27 -34.16 21.60
CA LYS A 379 -34.50 -34.86 22.87
C LYS A 379 -33.32 -35.79 23.16
N CYS A 380 -32.89 -35.83 24.41
CA CYS A 380 -31.84 -36.73 24.88
C CYS A 380 -32.27 -38.19 24.73
N SER A 381 -31.33 -39.09 24.45
CA SER A 381 -31.59 -40.53 24.33
C SER A 381 -32.02 -41.19 25.65
N GLU A 382 -31.70 -40.59 26.79
CA GLU A 382 -31.94 -41.16 28.13
C GLU A 382 -32.98 -40.39 28.95
N CYS A 383 -33.36 -39.18 28.55
CA CYS A 383 -34.33 -38.35 29.28
C CYS A 383 -35.01 -37.31 28.38
N PHE A 384 -35.91 -36.51 28.94
CA PHE A 384 -36.67 -35.50 28.19
C PHE A 384 -35.96 -34.14 28.05
N TRP A 385 -34.75 -33.98 28.61
CA TRP A 385 -33.95 -32.78 28.40
C TRP A 385 -33.44 -32.68 26.96
N ARG A 386 -33.12 -31.44 26.58
CA ARG A 386 -32.59 -31.11 25.26
C ARG A 386 -31.09 -31.40 25.18
N CYS A 387 -30.65 -31.87 24.03
CA CYS A 387 -29.26 -32.15 23.72
C CYS A 387 -28.44 -30.85 23.70
N VAL A 388 -27.30 -30.87 24.39
CA VAL A 388 -26.38 -29.72 24.51
C VAL A 388 -25.09 -29.91 23.72
N LEU A 389 -25.02 -30.98 22.92
CA LEU A 389 -23.92 -31.22 21.98
C LEU A 389 -24.03 -30.29 20.77
N GLU A 390 -22.97 -30.26 19.96
CA GLU A 390 -22.90 -29.47 18.73
C GLU A 390 -24.07 -29.77 17.78
N LYS A 391 -24.59 -28.75 17.09
CA LYS A 391 -25.68 -28.94 16.14
C LYS A 391 -25.26 -29.88 15.01
N GLY A 392 -26.08 -30.90 14.74
CA GLY A 392 -25.86 -31.85 13.65
C GLY A 392 -24.85 -32.98 13.96
N HIS A 393 -24.57 -33.25 15.24
CA HIS A 393 -23.72 -34.38 15.63
C HIS A 393 -24.32 -35.75 15.26
N ASP A 394 -23.46 -36.74 15.02
CA ASP A 394 -23.84 -38.13 14.67
C ASP A 394 -23.93 -39.08 15.88
N GLN A 395 -23.53 -38.62 17.07
CA GLN A 395 -23.55 -39.42 18.32
C GLN A 395 -24.96 -39.49 18.93
N ASP A 396 -25.14 -40.34 19.94
CA ASP A 396 -26.37 -40.34 20.75
C ASP A 396 -26.60 -38.98 21.41
N HIS A 397 -27.85 -38.52 21.40
CA HIS A 397 -28.22 -37.22 21.94
C HIS A 397 -28.04 -37.20 23.46
N SER A 398 -27.12 -36.36 23.95
CA SER A 398 -26.81 -36.26 25.37
C SER A 398 -27.09 -34.86 25.92
N CYS A 399 -27.87 -34.80 27.01
CA CYS A 399 -28.01 -33.57 27.77
C CYS A 399 -26.80 -33.31 28.70
N LYS A 400 -25.86 -34.26 28.86
CA LYS A 400 -24.73 -34.17 29.82
C LYS A 400 -25.20 -33.79 31.23
N GLY A 401 -26.31 -34.40 31.68
CA GLY A 401 -26.94 -34.16 32.98
C GLY A 401 -27.04 -35.45 33.80
N THR A 402 -27.82 -35.44 34.87
CA THR A 402 -28.05 -36.63 35.71
C THR A 402 -29.13 -37.57 35.17
N HIS A 403 -29.83 -37.17 34.10
CA HIS A 403 -30.94 -37.90 33.45
C HIS A 403 -32.15 -38.26 34.35
N SER A 404 -32.07 -37.94 35.64
CA SER A 404 -33.09 -38.21 36.66
C SER A 404 -33.73 -36.92 37.16
N CYS A 405 -35.04 -36.93 37.35
CA CYS A 405 -35.76 -35.79 37.91
C CYS A 405 -35.38 -35.58 39.38
N THR A 406 -35.04 -34.34 39.76
CA THR A 406 -34.64 -33.97 41.13
C THR A 406 -35.75 -33.25 41.91
N GLU A 407 -36.96 -33.18 41.36
CA GLU A 407 -38.07 -32.46 41.98
C GLU A 407 -38.79 -33.30 43.05
N ARG A 408 -39.56 -32.63 43.90
CA ARG A 408 -40.35 -33.27 44.98
C ARG A 408 -41.57 -33.98 44.38
N CYS A 409 -41.87 -35.18 44.87
CA CYS A 409 -43.09 -35.91 44.51
C CYS A 409 -44.34 -35.11 44.87
N THR A 410 -45.24 -34.92 43.90
CA THR A 410 -46.47 -34.12 44.03
C THR A 410 -47.43 -34.66 45.08
N TYR A 411 -47.38 -35.96 45.38
CA TYR A 411 -48.36 -36.65 46.21
C TYR A 411 -47.85 -37.01 47.62
N CYS A 412 -46.55 -36.85 47.89
CA CYS A 412 -45.91 -37.33 49.13
C CYS A 412 -45.63 -36.22 50.15
N VAL A 413 -46.40 -35.14 50.16
CA VAL A 413 -46.22 -34.06 51.14
C VAL A 413 -46.72 -34.51 52.52
N ARG A 414 -45.83 -34.55 53.51
CA ARG A 414 -46.16 -34.81 54.93
C ARG A 414 -46.10 -33.51 55.74
N GLU A 415 -46.77 -33.49 56.90
CA GLU A 415 -46.84 -32.34 57.82
C GLU A 415 -45.46 -31.90 58.38
N ASP A 416 -44.45 -32.76 58.31
CA ASP A 416 -43.08 -32.52 58.83
C ASP A 416 -42.07 -32.03 57.76
N ASP A 417 -42.54 -31.57 56.60
CA ASP A 417 -41.69 -31.12 55.47
C ASP A 417 -40.75 -32.22 54.91
N THR A 418 -41.03 -33.49 55.24
CA THR A 418 -40.37 -34.66 54.65
C THR A 418 -41.04 -35.03 53.32
N PHE A 419 -40.26 -35.11 52.24
CA PHE A 419 -40.74 -35.40 50.90
C PHE A 419 -39.88 -36.48 50.23
N ASN A 420 -40.53 -37.27 49.37
CA ASN A 420 -39.81 -38.18 48.48
C ASN A 420 -39.46 -37.45 47.18
N LEU A 421 -38.29 -37.73 46.61
CA LEU A 421 -37.89 -37.23 45.29
C LEU A 421 -38.60 -38.00 44.17
N CYS A 422 -38.76 -37.33 43.03
CA CYS A 422 -39.25 -37.95 41.80
C CYS A 422 -38.28 -39.03 41.31
N ARG A 423 -38.80 -40.14 40.78
CA ARG A 423 -38.02 -41.23 40.16
C ARG A 423 -38.32 -41.37 38.66
N ASN A 424 -38.81 -40.30 38.03
CA ASN A 424 -39.00 -40.22 36.58
C ASN A 424 -37.77 -39.60 35.90
N PHE A 425 -37.70 -39.73 34.58
CA PHE A 425 -36.64 -39.14 33.77
C PHE A 425 -36.67 -37.61 33.84
N ALA A 426 -35.50 -36.97 33.82
CA ALA A 426 -35.40 -35.52 33.88
C ALA A 426 -36.14 -34.84 32.71
N GLY A 427 -36.89 -33.77 33.00
CA GLY A 427 -37.65 -33.00 32.00
C GLY A 427 -39.01 -33.58 31.61
N HIS A 428 -39.51 -34.59 32.32
CA HIS A 428 -40.84 -35.13 32.05
C HIS A 428 -41.94 -34.08 32.28
N GLU A 429 -43.00 -34.17 31.50
CA GLU A 429 -44.22 -33.38 31.71
C GLU A 429 -45.09 -34.05 32.80
N GLY A 430 -46.00 -33.28 33.40
CA GLY A 430 -46.95 -33.81 34.39
C GLY A 430 -46.46 -33.84 35.84
N PRO A 431 -47.27 -34.43 36.75
CA PRO A 431 -46.96 -34.47 38.18
C PRO A 431 -45.78 -35.38 38.51
N HIS A 432 -45.06 -35.06 39.60
CA HIS A 432 -43.84 -35.74 40.02
C HIS A 432 -44.16 -36.97 40.89
N HIS A 433 -43.53 -38.11 40.58
CA HIS A 433 -43.85 -39.39 41.23
C HIS A 433 -42.62 -40.07 41.85
N CYS A 434 -42.71 -40.46 43.13
CA CYS A 434 -41.62 -41.14 43.84
C CYS A 434 -41.50 -42.65 43.55
N LYS A 435 -42.49 -43.28 42.90
CA LYS A 435 -42.61 -44.73 42.64
C LYS A 435 -42.55 -45.66 43.87
N GLU A 436 -42.34 -45.13 45.08
CA GLU A 436 -42.35 -45.91 46.33
C GLU A 436 -43.76 -46.28 46.82
N ARG A 437 -44.77 -45.51 46.43
CA ARG A 437 -46.19 -45.74 46.75
C ARG A 437 -47.02 -45.80 45.46
N ASN A 438 -48.11 -46.58 45.48
CA ASN A 438 -49.02 -46.74 44.33
C ASN A 438 -49.98 -45.54 44.24
N HIS A 439 -49.50 -44.43 43.69
CA HIS A 439 -50.31 -43.23 43.47
C HIS A 439 -51.07 -43.22 42.13
N THR A 440 -50.70 -44.11 41.21
CA THR A 440 -51.23 -44.17 39.82
C THR A 440 -51.49 -45.62 39.42
N CYS A 441 -52.23 -45.80 38.32
CA CYS A 441 -52.66 -47.08 37.75
C CYS A 441 -51.51 -48.04 37.41
N ARG A 442 -50.37 -47.54 36.92
CA ARG A 442 -49.15 -48.34 36.60
C ARG A 442 -49.29 -49.43 35.52
N GLU A 443 -50.44 -49.60 34.88
CA GLU A 443 -50.56 -50.39 33.65
C GLU A 443 -49.86 -49.69 32.47
N ILE A 444 -49.43 -50.46 31.45
CA ILE A 444 -48.72 -49.92 30.28
C ILE A 444 -49.66 -49.01 29.48
N CYS A 445 -49.17 -47.84 29.09
CA CYS A 445 -49.91 -46.91 28.24
C CYS A 445 -50.12 -47.49 26.84
N ASP A 446 -51.35 -47.36 26.32
CA ASP A 446 -51.76 -47.89 25.01
C ASP A 446 -50.89 -47.36 23.85
N LEU A 447 -50.21 -46.22 24.03
CA LEU A 447 -49.38 -45.56 23.02
C LEU A 447 -47.87 -45.78 23.21
N TYR A 448 -47.45 -46.64 24.14
CA TYR A 448 -46.04 -46.87 24.47
C TYR A 448 -45.19 -47.30 23.26
N ASN A 449 -45.65 -48.28 22.48
CA ASN A 449 -44.89 -48.77 21.33
C ASN A 449 -44.96 -47.85 20.10
N LEU A 450 -45.92 -46.93 20.08
CA LEU A 450 -46.28 -46.10 18.92
C LEU A 450 -45.73 -44.68 19.01
N SER A 451 -45.51 -44.17 20.21
CA SER A 451 -45.04 -42.81 20.47
C SER A 451 -43.57 -42.75 20.86
N SER A 452 -42.87 -41.70 20.44
CA SER A 452 -41.47 -41.45 20.83
C SER A 452 -41.32 -40.79 22.21
N ASN A 453 -42.39 -40.27 22.81
CA ASN A 453 -42.36 -39.57 24.10
C ASN A 453 -43.32 -40.13 25.16
N CYS A 454 -43.75 -41.39 25.02
CA CYS A 454 -44.62 -42.03 26.01
C CYS A 454 -43.82 -42.39 27.28
N ASN A 455 -44.38 -42.09 28.45
CA ASN A 455 -43.77 -42.40 29.75
C ASN A 455 -43.97 -43.87 30.22
N GLU A 456 -44.22 -44.79 29.27
CA GLU A 456 -44.49 -46.23 29.47
C GLU A 456 -45.71 -46.57 30.33
N LEU A 457 -45.87 -45.99 31.51
CA LEU A 457 -46.87 -46.31 32.50
C LEU A 457 -48.01 -45.30 32.53
N CYS A 458 -49.21 -45.78 32.89
CA CYS A 458 -50.41 -44.96 33.02
C CYS A 458 -50.35 -44.06 34.26
N SER A 459 -50.63 -42.77 34.06
CA SER A 459 -50.62 -41.72 35.09
C SER A 459 -51.99 -41.47 35.74
N LEU A 460 -53.04 -42.16 35.27
CA LEU A 460 -54.39 -42.05 35.83
C LEU A 460 -54.49 -42.69 37.22
N GLN A 461 -55.57 -42.38 37.94
CA GLN A 461 -55.86 -42.96 39.26
C GLN A 461 -55.87 -44.49 39.19
N PRO A 462 -55.48 -45.19 40.27
CA PRO A 462 -55.71 -46.63 40.39
C PRO A 462 -57.17 -47.00 40.07
N ASP A 463 -57.38 -48.13 39.40
CA ASP A 463 -58.70 -48.69 39.03
C ASP A 463 -59.60 -47.79 38.14
N HIS A 464 -59.01 -46.86 37.37
CA HIS A 464 -59.76 -46.08 36.38
C HIS A 464 -60.31 -46.96 35.23
N VAL A 465 -61.43 -46.53 34.64
CA VAL A 465 -62.09 -47.25 33.54
C VAL A 465 -61.80 -46.52 32.22
N GLY A 466 -61.17 -47.21 31.26
CA GLY A 466 -60.90 -46.68 29.92
C GLY A 466 -59.51 -47.02 29.40
N ARG A 467 -59.07 -46.28 28.39
CA ARG A 467 -57.73 -46.43 27.78
C ARG A 467 -56.62 -45.96 28.72
N HIS A 468 -55.53 -46.71 28.77
CA HIS A 468 -54.38 -46.37 29.62
C HIS A 468 -53.58 -45.24 28.97
N LYS A 469 -53.59 -44.06 29.60
CA LYS A 469 -52.85 -42.89 29.15
C LYS A 469 -51.73 -42.54 30.12
N CYS A 470 -50.55 -42.24 29.58
CA CYS A 470 -49.49 -41.62 30.35
C CYS A 470 -49.74 -40.11 30.49
N ASP A 471 -48.91 -39.44 31.28
CA ASP A 471 -48.92 -38.00 31.56
C ASP A 471 -48.35 -37.14 30.41
N SER A 472 -48.00 -37.74 29.27
CA SER A 472 -47.62 -36.99 28.07
C SER A 472 -48.83 -36.26 27.48
N SER A 473 -48.71 -34.94 27.32
CA SER A 473 -49.77 -34.08 26.79
C SER A 473 -50.09 -34.35 25.31
N ILE A 474 -49.08 -34.68 24.51
CA ILE A 474 -49.19 -34.97 23.07
C ILE A 474 -48.24 -36.13 22.73
N HIS A 475 -48.77 -37.22 22.16
CA HIS A 475 -47.96 -38.35 21.71
C HIS A 475 -47.40 -38.07 20.31
N VAL A 476 -46.08 -38.13 20.16
CA VAL A 476 -45.38 -37.81 18.90
C VAL A 476 -45.03 -39.06 18.11
N CYS A 477 -45.11 -38.95 16.79
CA CYS A 477 -44.77 -40.03 15.86
C CYS A 477 -43.35 -40.57 16.11
N LYS A 478 -43.19 -41.89 15.98
CA LYS A 478 -41.92 -42.60 16.17
C LYS A 478 -41.08 -42.73 14.88
N MET A 479 -41.63 -42.35 13.72
CA MET A 479 -40.94 -42.46 12.43
C MET A 479 -39.85 -41.39 12.26
N THR A 480 -38.85 -41.67 11.43
CA THR A 480 -37.78 -40.72 11.08
C THR A 480 -38.26 -39.70 10.05
N CYS A 481 -37.55 -38.57 9.97
CA CYS A 481 -37.79 -37.53 8.96
C CYS A 481 -37.86 -38.11 7.54
N SER A 482 -38.75 -37.56 6.71
CA SER A 482 -38.88 -37.96 5.30
C SER A 482 -37.68 -37.54 4.43
N LEU A 483 -36.75 -36.74 4.94
CA LEU A 483 -35.53 -36.35 4.22
C LEU A 483 -34.47 -37.48 4.38
N PRO A 484 -33.98 -38.12 3.29
CA PRO A 484 -33.08 -39.28 3.39
C PRO A 484 -31.77 -39.02 4.15
N SER A 485 -31.27 -37.78 4.14
CA SER A 485 -30.06 -37.38 4.85
C SER A 485 -30.30 -37.04 6.33
N CYS A 486 -31.55 -36.99 6.79
CA CYS A 486 -31.91 -36.61 8.16
C CYS A 486 -32.43 -37.81 8.94
N LYS A 487 -31.75 -38.16 10.04
CA LYS A 487 -32.15 -39.25 10.94
C LYS A 487 -33.03 -38.80 12.11
N ASN A 488 -33.40 -37.51 12.17
CA ASN A 488 -34.15 -36.96 13.30
C ASN A 488 -35.57 -37.56 13.37
N PRO A 489 -36.10 -37.79 14.58
CA PRO A 489 -37.46 -38.29 14.76
C PRO A 489 -38.51 -37.24 14.38
N CYS A 490 -39.69 -37.71 13.97
CA CYS A 490 -40.81 -36.87 13.62
C CYS A 490 -41.42 -36.16 14.84
N ILE A 491 -41.77 -34.89 14.69
CA ILE A 491 -42.39 -34.08 15.74
C ILE A 491 -43.92 -33.92 15.59
N ARG A 492 -44.54 -34.60 14.62
CA ARG A 492 -45.99 -34.54 14.42
C ARG A 492 -46.73 -35.49 15.36
N THR A 493 -47.93 -35.09 15.77
CA THR A 493 -48.77 -35.90 16.67
C THR A 493 -49.18 -37.19 15.96
N ILE A 494 -49.21 -38.30 16.70
CA ILE A 494 -49.74 -39.57 16.20
C ILE A 494 -51.26 -39.58 16.09
N GLU A 495 -51.93 -38.67 16.78
CA GLU A 495 -53.38 -38.51 16.72
C GLU A 495 -53.85 -37.98 15.34
N SER A 496 -52.94 -37.37 14.58
CA SER A 496 -53.15 -36.95 13.19
C SER A 496 -52.35 -37.82 12.21
N GLU A 497 -53.03 -38.48 11.27
CA GLU A 497 -52.37 -39.19 10.18
C GLU A 497 -51.57 -38.20 9.30
N HIS A 498 -50.33 -38.56 8.96
CA HIS A 498 -49.48 -37.74 8.09
C HIS A 498 -48.50 -38.59 7.28
N GLU A 499 -48.40 -38.31 5.98
CA GLU A 499 -47.50 -39.03 5.05
C GLU A 499 -46.08 -38.46 5.02
N LYS A 500 -45.94 -37.15 5.28
CA LYS A 500 -44.64 -36.46 5.35
C LYS A 500 -44.23 -36.28 6.81
N HIS A 501 -43.21 -37.03 7.23
CA HIS A 501 -42.62 -36.95 8.56
C HIS A 501 -41.68 -35.75 8.65
N GLN A 502 -42.08 -34.76 9.44
CA GLN A 502 -41.33 -33.53 9.68
C GLN A 502 -40.62 -33.61 11.03
N CYS A 503 -39.32 -33.36 11.06
CA CYS A 503 -38.55 -33.21 12.28
C CYS A 503 -38.54 -31.75 12.76
N HIS A 504 -37.80 -31.45 13.83
CA HIS A 504 -37.70 -30.09 14.37
C HIS A 504 -36.86 -29.13 13.49
N GLU A 505 -36.17 -29.62 12.46
CA GLU A 505 -35.37 -28.77 11.58
C GLU A 505 -36.28 -27.97 10.63
N VAL A 506 -35.98 -26.67 10.54
CA VAL A 506 -36.76 -25.72 9.72
C VAL A 506 -35.95 -25.22 8.52
N TYR A 507 -34.63 -25.43 8.54
CA TYR A 507 -33.70 -24.95 7.52
C TYR A 507 -33.10 -26.09 6.71
N CYS A 508 -32.72 -25.79 5.47
CA CYS A 508 -32.00 -26.71 4.60
C CYS A 508 -30.57 -26.97 5.15
N GLN A 509 -30.15 -28.23 5.19
CA GLN A 509 -28.85 -28.65 5.73
C GLN A 509 -27.70 -28.62 4.71
N ARG A 510 -27.98 -28.29 3.44
CA ARG A 510 -26.95 -28.17 2.40
C ARG A 510 -26.06 -26.95 2.61
N LYS A 511 -24.83 -27.04 2.12
CA LYS A 511 -23.87 -25.93 2.10
C LYS A 511 -24.17 -24.95 0.96
N CYS A 512 -23.73 -23.71 1.15
CA CYS A 512 -23.85 -22.64 0.17
C CYS A 512 -23.12 -23.01 -1.12
N THR A 513 -23.69 -22.69 -2.28
CA THR A 513 -23.09 -22.98 -3.59
C THR A 513 -22.06 -21.94 -4.05
N ILE A 514 -21.89 -20.82 -3.32
CA ILE A 514 -20.88 -19.80 -3.64
C ILE A 514 -19.49 -20.34 -3.30
N LYS A 515 -18.54 -20.25 -4.25
CA LYS A 515 -17.15 -20.71 -4.07
C LYS A 515 -16.52 -20.06 -2.83
N GLY A 516 -15.90 -20.87 -1.98
CA GLY A 516 -15.28 -20.41 -0.73
C GLY A 516 -16.25 -20.21 0.45
N CYS A 517 -17.56 -20.35 0.25
CA CYS A 517 -18.54 -20.23 1.34
C CYS A 517 -18.80 -21.58 2.01
N SER A 518 -18.55 -21.67 3.33
CA SER A 518 -18.77 -22.90 4.11
C SER A 518 -20.11 -22.93 4.88
N ARG A 519 -20.93 -21.87 4.72
CA ARG A 519 -22.20 -21.68 5.43
C ARG A 519 -23.30 -22.63 4.94
N SER A 520 -24.28 -22.89 5.79
CA SER A 520 -25.49 -23.63 5.41
C SER A 520 -26.49 -22.75 4.65
N CYS A 521 -27.38 -23.38 3.89
CA CYS A 521 -28.42 -22.71 3.12
C CYS A 521 -29.38 -21.93 4.04
N GLY A 522 -29.70 -20.69 3.65
CA GLY A 522 -30.56 -19.77 4.42
C GLY A 522 -32.06 -19.95 4.15
N VAL A 523 -32.45 -20.89 3.27
CA VAL A 523 -33.85 -21.14 2.92
C VAL A 523 -34.55 -21.83 4.10
N LYS A 524 -35.68 -21.24 4.53
CA LYS A 524 -36.57 -21.73 5.61
C LYS A 524 -37.46 -22.88 5.13
N ASP A 525 -36.86 -23.90 4.53
CA ASP A 525 -37.51 -25.16 4.20
C ASP A 525 -36.50 -26.30 4.33
N HIS A 526 -36.70 -27.18 5.32
CA HIS A 526 -35.86 -28.35 5.53
C HIS A 526 -35.87 -29.31 4.33
N PHE A 527 -36.98 -29.33 3.56
CA PHE A 527 -37.15 -30.19 2.40
C PHE A 527 -36.77 -29.51 1.08
N HIS A 528 -36.16 -28.32 1.12
CA HIS A 528 -35.68 -27.57 -0.04
C HIS A 528 -34.75 -28.40 -0.95
N ASP A 529 -33.96 -29.30 -0.36
CA ASP A 529 -33.05 -30.20 -1.09
C ASP A 529 -33.75 -31.22 -1.99
N LEU A 530 -35.03 -31.50 -1.75
CA LEU A 530 -35.82 -32.43 -2.57
C LEU A 530 -36.34 -31.80 -3.87
N VAL A 531 -36.24 -30.47 -4.00
CA VAL A 531 -36.66 -29.75 -5.19
C VAL A 531 -35.56 -29.85 -6.25
N ALA A 532 -35.88 -30.45 -7.40
CA ALA A 532 -34.94 -30.58 -8.50
C ALA A 532 -34.46 -29.19 -8.99
N GLY A 533 -33.14 -28.96 -8.97
CA GLY A 533 -32.53 -27.68 -9.36
C GLY A 533 -32.52 -26.61 -8.26
N ALA A 534 -32.77 -26.98 -7.00
CA ALA A 534 -32.71 -26.07 -5.87
C ALA A 534 -31.35 -25.35 -5.75
N GLU A 535 -31.38 -24.02 -5.64
CA GLU A 535 -30.19 -23.23 -5.35
C GLU A 535 -29.99 -23.10 -3.83
N HIS A 536 -28.80 -23.43 -3.34
CA HIS A 536 -28.48 -23.36 -1.92
C HIS A 536 -27.66 -22.11 -1.62
N LEU A 537 -28.33 -20.99 -1.33
CA LEU A 537 -27.68 -19.73 -0.98
C LEU A 537 -27.85 -19.46 0.51
N CYS A 538 -26.81 -18.96 1.20
CA CYS A 538 -26.84 -18.75 2.65
C CYS A 538 -27.58 -17.47 3.09
N GLY A 539 -28.02 -16.63 2.15
CA GLY A 539 -28.78 -15.40 2.43
C GLY A 539 -27.95 -14.21 2.92
N ASN A 540 -26.63 -14.34 2.95
CA ASN A 540 -25.71 -13.25 3.29
C ASN A 540 -25.04 -12.67 2.04
N GLU A 541 -24.44 -11.49 2.21
CA GLU A 541 -23.59 -10.86 1.20
C GLU A 541 -22.23 -11.58 1.13
N HIS A 542 -21.62 -11.55 -0.05
CA HIS A 542 -20.32 -12.17 -0.34
C HIS A 542 -19.43 -11.23 -1.14
N ALA A 543 -18.12 -11.43 -1.08
CA ALA A 543 -17.17 -10.74 -1.96
C ALA A 543 -17.41 -11.20 -3.39
N CYS A 544 -17.36 -10.26 -4.32
CA CYS A 544 -17.22 -10.60 -5.71
C CYS A 544 -15.81 -11.17 -5.94
N ALA A 545 -15.72 -12.33 -6.58
CA ALA A 545 -14.45 -12.98 -6.91
C ALA A 545 -13.86 -12.50 -8.24
N GLU A 546 -14.59 -11.66 -8.98
CA GLU A 546 -14.18 -11.15 -10.29
C GLU A 546 -13.19 -9.99 -10.15
N SER A 547 -12.32 -9.84 -11.13
CA SER A 547 -11.36 -8.73 -11.21
C SER A 547 -12.02 -7.46 -11.77
N CYS A 548 -11.42 -6.31 -11.49
CA CYS A 548 -11.87 -5.03 -12.04
C CYS A 548 -11.95 -5.06 -13.59
N GLU A 549 -13.12 -4.68 -14.10
CA GLU A 549 -13.46 -4.56 -15.52
C GLU A 549 -13.17 -3.17 -16.10
N MET A 550 -12.87 -2.19 -15.24
CA MET A 550 -12.53 -0.85 -15.71
C MET A 550 -11.29 -0.88 -16.63
N PRO A 551 -11.24 -0.01 -17.66
CA PRO A 551 -10.12 0.01 -18.60
C PRO A 551 -8.82 0.43 -17.90
N GLY A 552 -7.84 -0.49 -17.84
CA GLY A 552 -6.51 -0.28 -17.27
C GLY A 552 -6.08 -1.31 -16.23
N ILE A 553 -4.98 -1.03 -15.57
CA ILE A 553 -4.39 -1.79 -14.46
C ILE A 553 -4.65 -0.99 -13.19
N CYS A 554 -5.08 -1.66 -12.12
CA CYS A 554 -5.45 -1.04 -10.85
C CYS A 554 -4.23 -0.70 -9.99
N GLU A 555 -3.15 -1.48 -10.12
CA GLU A 555 -1.92 -1.32 -9.34
C GLU A 555 -0.70 -1.80 -10.14
N ILE A 556 0.39 -1.06 -10.08
CA ILE A 556 1.69 -1.50 -10.58
C ILE A 556 2.53 -1.86 -9.37
N PHE A 557 3.10 -3.06 -9.38
CA PHE A 557 4.15 -3.42 -8.44
C PHE A 557 5.44 -3.75 -9.19
N THR A 558 6.50 -3.08 -8.76
CA THR A 558 7.87 -3.32 -9.18
C THR A 558 8.46 -4.46 -8.33
N GLU A 559 8.05 -5.69 -8.62
CA GLU A 559 8.87 -6.83 -8.22
C GLU A 559 10.01 -6.98 -9.24
N LEU A 560 11.26 -6.86 -8.78
CA LEU A 560 12.45 -7.20 -9.55
C LEU A 560 12.47 -8.72 -9.73
N VAL A 561 11.76 -9.24 -10.74
CA VAL A 561 11.77 -10.68 -11.02
C VAL A 561 13.08 -11.01 -11.72
N ARG A 562 13.97 -11.68 -10.98
CA ARG A 562 15.24 -12.22 -11.50
C ARG A 562 14.95 -13.53 -12.22
N GLN A 563 14.93 -13.50 -13.55
CA GLN A 563 14.76 -14.68 -14.39
C GLN A 563 16.07 -14.98 -15.10
N ASN A 564 16.55 -16.21 -15.06
CA ASN A 564 17.65 -16.60 -15.93
C ASN A 564 17.12 -16.80 -17.34
N ARG A 565 17.62 -16.00 -18.29
CA ARG A 565 17.33 -16.16 -19.73
C ARG A 565 18.57 -16.65 -20.45
N ILE A 566 18.37 -17.45 -21.48
CA ILE A 566 19.47 -17.94 -22.32
C ILE A 566 19.51 -17.08 -23.57
N PHE A 567 20.60 -16.34 -23.75
CA PHE A 567 20.89 -15.66 -25.01
C PHE A 567 21.42 -16.70 -26.00
N GLN A 568 20.79 -16.82 -27.17
CA GLN A 568 21.29 -17.65 -28.28
C GLN A 568 21.93 -16.77 -29.35
N GLY A 569 23.25 -16.87 -29.52
CA GLY A 569 23.99 -16.29 -30.63
C GLY A 569 24.41 -17.33 -31.66
N GLN A 570 24.87 -16.88 -32.84
CA GLN A 570 25.29 -17.76 -33.95
C GLN A 570 26.43 -18.75 -33.61
N ARG A 571 27.21 -18.51 -32.55
CA ARG A 571 28.36 -19.36 -32.15
C ARG A 571 28.20 -20.02 -30.77
N GLY A 572 27.02 -19.93 -30.16
CA GLY A 572 26.74 -20.54 -28.86
C GLY A 572 25.70 -19.78 -28.06
N SER A 573 25.27 -20.38 -26.95
CA SER A 573 24.32 -19.78 -26.02
C SER A 573 24.91 -19.67 -24.63
N PHE A 574 24.64 -18.58 -23.93
CA PHE A 574 24.98 -18.43 -22.52
C PHE A 574 23.81 -17.87 -21.73
N GLU A 575 23.71 -18.30 -20.47
CA GLU A 575 22.65 -17.92 -19.55
C GLU A 575 23.04 -16.62 -18.83
N TYR A 576 22.11 -15.68 -18.77
CA TYR A 576 22.28 -14.40 -18.10
C TYR A 576 21.04 -14.06 -17.28
N GLU A 577 21.25 -13.33 -16.18
CA GLU A 577 20.19 -12.95 -15.25
C GLU A 577 19.44 -11.73 -15.82
N HIS A 578 18.20 -11.95 -16.25
CA HIS A 578 17.30 -10.93 -16.77
C HIS A 578 16.34 -10.47 -15.67
N VAL A 579 16.46 -9.21 -15.30
CA VAL A 579 15.57 -8.58 -14.32
C VAL A 579 14.42 -7.93 -15.07
N SER A 580 13.21 -8.46 -14.95
CA SER A 580 12.01 -7.81 -15.50
C SER A 580 11.35 -6.94 -14.44
N GLU A 581 11.19 -5.66 -14.74
CA GLU A 581 10.35 -4.74 -13.98
C GLU A 581 8.96 -4.68 -14.61
N GLN A 582 7.94 -4.58 -13.75
CA GLN A 582 6.51 -4.37 -14.04
C GLN A 582 5.66 -5.63 -14.21
N ASN A 583 5.05 -6.06 -13.10
CA ASN A 583 3.82 -6.83 -13.12
C ASN A 583 2.68 -5.89 -12.71
N GLY A 584 1.75 -5.63 -13.62
CA GLY A 584 0.55 -4.89 -13.29
C GLY A 584 -0.56 -5.83 -12.84
N LEU A 585 -1.28 -5.47 -11.78
CA LEU A 585 -2.40 -6.24 -11.24
C LEU A 585 -3.72 -5.52 -11.42
N ARG A 586 -4.72 -6.29 -11.83
CA ARG A 586 -6.12 -5.91 -11.69
C ARG A 586 -6.58 -6.31 -10.30
N LYS A 587 -6.95 -5.30 -9.50
CA LYS A 587 -7.53 -5.51 -8.18
C LYS A 587 -8.89 -6.21 -8.27
N GLY A 588 -9.35 -6.76 -7.16
CA GLY A 588 -10.62 -7.46 -7.10
C GLY A 588 -11.79 -6.48 -7.14
N CYS A 589 -12.98 -6.99 -7.44
CA CYS A 589 -14.17 -6.16 -7.39
C CYS A 589 -14.57 -5.85 -5.92
N CYS A 590 -14.88 -4.59 -5.62
CA CYS A 590 -15.31 -4.13 -4.30
C CYS A 590 -16.83 -4.13 -4.10
N ILE A 591 -17.62 -4.45 -5.14
CA ILE A 591 -19.07 -4.52 -5.03
C ILE A 591 -19.48 -5.86 -4.41
N PRO A 592 -20.18 -5.87 -3.27
CA PRO A 592 -20.64 -7.11 -2.66
C PRO A 592 -21.77 -7.74 -3.48
N ILE A 593 -21.76 -9.07 -3.57
CA ILE A 593 -22.85 -9.87 -4.12
C ILE A 593 -24.05 -9.77 -3.16
N PRO A 594 -25.23 -9.28 -3.62
CA PRO A 594 -26.40 -9.14 -2.76
C PRO A 594 -26.92 -10.48 -2.20
N ARG A 595 -27.72 -10.39 -1.13
CA ARG A 595 -28.33 -11.56 -0.48
C ARG A 595 -29.13 -12.40 -1.47
N PHE A 596 -28.95 -13.72 -1.40
CA PHE A 596 -29.61 -14.69 -2.29
C PHE A 596 -29.33 -14.49 -3.79
N GLN A 597 -28.18 -13.90 -4.15
CA GLN A 597 -27.73 -13.78 -5.54
C GLN A 597 -26.36 -14.45 -5.74
N ARG A 598 -26.02 -14.76 -7.00
CA ARG A 598 -24.71 -15.35 -7.40
C ARG A 598 -23.69 -14.31 -7.89
N SER A 599 -24.16 -13.14 -8.30
CA SER A 599 -23.36 -12.00 -8.78
C SER A 599 -24.10 -10.70 -8.47
N HIS A 600 -23.40 -9.57 -8.43
CA HIS A 600 -24.04 -8.26 -8.41
C HIS A 600 -24.35 -7.80 -9.85
N GLN A 601 -25.13 -6.73 -9.99
CA GLN A 601 -25.42 -6.09 -11.27
C GLN A 601 -24.42 -4.95 -11.54
N GLY A 602 -24.16 -4.67 -12.82
CA GLY A 602 -23.22 -3.61 -13.25
C GLY A 602 -21.76 -4.07 -13.37
N PRO A 603 -20.86 -3.18 -13.83
CA PRO A 603 -19.46 -3.50 -14.07
C PRO A 603 -18.71 -3.81 -12.77
N HIS A 604 -17.73 -4.71 -12.86
CA HIS A 604 -16.85 -5.01 -11.75
C HIS A 604 -15.85 -3.86 -11.55
N VAL A 605 -15.97 -3.11 -10.45
CA VAL A 605 -15.07 -2.00 -10.10
C VAL A 605 -14.33 -2.30 -8.79
N HIS A 606 -13.12 -1.79 -8.64
CA HIS A 606 -12.31 -1.99 -7.43
C HIS A 606 -12.51 -0.90 -6.35
N THR A 607 -13.19 0.20 -6.67
CA THR A 607 -13.50 1.28 -5.72
C THR A 607 -14.81 1.98 -6.09
N LYS A 608 -15.50 2.55 -5.10
CA LYS A 608 -16.72 3.37 -5.28
C LYS A 608 -16.41 4.84 -5.58
N ASN A 609 -15.14 5.23 -5.49
CA ASN A 609 -14.70 6.59 -5.81
C ASN A 609 -14.74 6.78 -7.34
N GLU A 610 -15.59 7.70 -7.81
CA GLU A 610 -15.73 8.02 -9.23
C GLU A 610 -14.44 8.61 -9.85
N ASN A 611 -13.52 9.13 -9.03
CA ASN A 611 -12.24 9.70 -9.47
C ASN A 611 -11.08 8.70 -9.46
N ALA A 612 -11.34 7.41 -9.27
CA ALA A 612 -10.30 6.40 -9.18
C ALA A 612 -9.52 6.22 -10.50
N VAL A 613 -8.23 6.52 -10.44
CA VAL A 613 -7.33 6.45 -11.60
C VAL A 613 -7.00 4.99 -11.90
N HIS A 614 -7.40 4.53 -13.09
CA HIS A 614 -6.96 3.24 -13.62
C HIS A 614 -5.86 3.49 -14.65
N ILE A 615 -4.75 2.77 -14.53
CA ILE A 615 -3.59 2.95 -15.40
C ILE A 615 -3.89 2.22 -16.70
N VAL A 616 -4.48 2.92 -17.66
CA VAL A 616 -4.80 2.35 -18.97
C VAL A 616 -3.49 1.85 -19.59
N THR A 617 -3.41 0.57 -19.95
CA THR A 617 -2.36 0.06 -20.85
C THR A 617 -2.62 0.55 -22.27
N ARG A 618 -2.55 1.87 -22.45
CA ARG A 618 -2.17 2.53 -23.68
C ARG A 618 -0.87 3.22 -23.33
N GLY A 619 0.22 2.63 -23.80
CA GLY A 619 1.57 2.85 -23.31
C GLY A 619 1.93 4.31 -23.09
N SER A 620 2.04 4.70 -21.82
CA SER A 620 2.63 5.96 -21.39
C SER A 620 3.71 5.68 -20.36
N THR A 621 4.94 5.38 -20.80
CA THR A 621 6.11 5.25 -19.92
C THR A 621 6.92 6.54 -19.97
N GLY A 622 6.42 7.61 -19.35
CA GLY A 622 7.22 8.82 -19.21
C GLY A 622 8.46 8.62 -18.33
N TYR A 623 9.51 9.38 -18.61
CA TYR A 623 10.65 9.51 -17.69
C TYR A 623 10.75 10.96 -17.21
N VAL A 624 11.26 11.13 -16.00
CA VAL A 624 11.52 12.44 -15.41
C VAL A 624 13.01 12.69 -15.54
N SER A 625 13.41 13.81 -16.14
CA SER A 625 14.82 14.21 -16.23
C SER A 625 15.40 14.55 -14.86
N ASP A 626 16.73 14.58 -14.77
CA ASP A 626 17.45 14.91 -13.53
C ASP A 626 17.14 16.32 -12.96
N ASP A 627 16.48 17.20 -13.74
CA ASP A 627 16.01 18.53 -13.34
C ASP A 627 14.49 18.61 -13.03
N GLY A 628 13.77 17.48 -13.07
CA GLY A 628 12.38 17.39 -12.59
C GLY A 628 11.28 17.66 -13.62
N HIS A 629 11.59 17.72 -14.91
CA HIS A 629 10.57 17.81 -15.96
C HIS A 629 9.97 16.42 -16.27
N HIS A 630 8.64 16.31 -16.19
CA HIS A 630 7.92 15.11 -16.59
C HIS A 630 7.76 15.04 -18.10
N PHE A 631 8.53 14.16 -18.75
CA PHE A 631 8.33 13.82 -20.17
C PHE A 631 7.36 12.66 -20.25
N ALA A 632 6.11 12.92 -20.61
CA ALA A 632 5.17 11.86 -20.96
C ALA A 632 5.73 11.11 -22.19
N CYS A 633 6.10 9.84 -22.07
CA CYS A 633 6.47 9.12 -23.28
C CYS A 633 5.20 8.75 -24.04
N SER A 634 5.20 9.24 -25.26
CA SER A 634 4.29 8.81 -26.30
C SER A 634 4.94 7.57 -26.87
N HIS A 635 4.40 6.38 -26.59
CA HIS A 635 4.72 5.22 -27.42
C HIS A 635 4.07 5.43 -28.79
N SER A 636 4.72 6.29 -29.57
CA SER A 636 4.72 6.18 -31.01
C SER A 636 5.41 4.86 -31.32
N ILE A 637 4.86 4.08 -32.23
CA ILE A 637 5.54 2.94 -32.86
C ILE A 637 7.01 3.35 -33.06
N ILE A 638 7.98 2.59 -32.54
CA ILE A 638 9.40 2.90 -32.74
C ILE A 638 9.67 2.81 -34.24
N VAL A 639 9.60 3.94 -34.92
CA VAL A 639 9.95 4.05 -36.34
C VAL A 639 11.45 4.28 -36.37
N PRO A 640 12.23 3.42 -37.04
CA PRO A 640 13.66 3.64 -37.19
C PRO A 640 13.89 4.98 -37.91
N ILE A 641 14.96 5.68 -37.56
CA ILE A 641 15.25 7.02 -38.10
C ILE A 641 16.55 7.03 -38.89
N HIS A 642 16.67 8.05 -39.75
CA HIS A 642 17.90 8.36 -40.47
C HIS A 642 18.49 9.66 -39.91
N VAL A 643 19.54 9.54 -39.12
CA VAL A 643 20.21 10.70 -38.50
C VAL A 643 21.25 11.26 -39.48
N ILE A 644 21.10 12.52 -39.85
CA ILE A 644 22.00 13.26 -40.75
C ILE A 644 22.70 14.34 -39.93
N PHE A 645 23.94 14.10 -39.56
CA PHE A 645 24.80 15.12 -38.94
C PHE A 645 25.33 16.08 -40.00
N VAL A 646 25.13 17.38 -39.80
CA VAL A 646 25.65 18.46 -40.65
C VAL A 646 26.56 19.32 -39.78
N ILE A 647 27.86 19.05 -39.87
CA ILE A 647 28.85 19.54 -38.91
C ILE A 647 29.77 20.56 -39.57
N ASP A 648 29.89 21.72 -38.93
CA ASP A 648 30.86 22.74 -39.30
C ASP A 648 32.29 22.24 -39.06
N LYS A 649 33.13 22.37 -40.08
CA LYS A 649 34.59 22.13 -40.04
C LYS A 649 35.36 23.36 -40.52
N SER A 650 34.82 24.55 -40.30
CA SER A 650 35.48 25.84 -40.50
C SER A 650 36.81 25.93 -39.72
N GLY A 651 37.61 26.95 -40.04
CA GLY A 651 38.89 27.16 -39.35
C GLY A 651 38.76 27.37 -37.83
N SER A 652 37.65 27.94 -37.34
CA SER A 652 37.39 28.16 -35.91
C SER A 652 37.24 26.85 -35.14
N MET A 653 36.67 25.82 -35.76
CA MET A 653 36.56 24.49 -35.18
C MET A 653 37.91 23.79 -34.93
N GLY A 654 39.02 24.36 -35.44
CA GLY A 654 40.39 23.89 -35.18
C GLY A 654 41.03 24.44 -33.92
N THR A 655 40.39 25.35 -33.18
CA THR A 655 40.97 25.88 -31.94
C THR A 655 41.06 24.80 -30.86
N SER A 656 42.16 24.84 -30.10
CA SER A 656 42.46 23.91 -29.00
C SER A 656 42.02 24.44 -27.64
N ASP A 657 41.04 25.33 -27.61
CA ASP A 657 40.45 25.89 -26.39
C ASP A 657 39.51 24.91 -25.70
N ILE A 658 38.92 24.00 -26.47
CA ILE A 658 38.12 22.87 -25.99
C ILE A 658 38.67 21.62 -26.68
N THR A 659 39.02 20.58 -25.90
CA THR A 659 39.62 19.35 -26.43
C THR A 659 38.87 18.10 -25.98
N PRO A 660 38.85 17.03 -26.80
CA PRO A 660 38.21 15.77 -26.43
C PRO A 660 38.87 15.14 -25.20
N THR A 661 38.09 14.37 -24.45
CA THR A 661 38.52 13.67 -23.23
C THR A 661 38.97 12.24 -23.52
N MET A 662 38.43 11.61 -24.58
CA MET A 662 38.77 10.24 -24.92
C MET A 662 40.10 10.15 -25.67
N VAL A 663 40.95 9.22 -25.23
CA VAL A 663 42.28 8.95 -25.84
C VAL A 663 42.18 8.63 -27.33
N ARG A 664 41.06 8.03 -27.78
CA ARG A 664 40.79 7.74 -29.20
C ARG A 664 40.89 8.98 -30.10
N PHE A 665 40.59 10.16 -29.56
CA PHE A 665 40.62 11.44 -30.29
C PHE A 665 41.82 12.31 -29.94
N ALA A 666 42.84 11.78 -29.26
CA ALA A 666 44.02 12.55 -28.85
C ALA A 666 44.84 13.18 -30.00
N ARG A 667 44.62 12.72 -31.25
CA ARG A 667 45.21 13.32 -32.47
C ARG A 667 44.39 14.48 -33.03
N HIS A 668 43.22 14.77 -32.44
CA HIS A 668 42.28 15.84 -32.77
C HIS A 668 42.03 16.72 -31.55
N ASN A 669 43.07 17.33 -30.99
CA ASN A 669 42.96 18.24 -29.85
C ASN A 669 42.39 19.61 -30.26
N SER A 670 41.11 19.61 -30.65
CA SER A 670 40.38 20.78 -31.12
C SER A 670 38.89 20.64 -30.84
N ARG A 671 38.13 21.74 -30.97
CA ARG A 671 36.66 21.75 -30.93
C ARG A 671 36.04 20.69 -31.85
N LEU A 672 36.55 20.52 -33.06
CA LEU A 672 36.11 19.48 -34.01
C LEU A 672 36.30 18.06 -33.44
N GLY A 673 37.38 17.83 -32.70
CA GLY A 673 37.62 16.57 -32.00
C GLY A 673 36.58 16.28 -30.90
N CYS A 674 36.13 17.31 -30.17
CA CYS A 674 35.02 17.18 -29.22
C CYS A 674 33.72 16.79 -29.92
N VAL A 675 33.45 17.31 -31.11
CA VAL A 675 32.27 16.94 -31.89
C VAL A 675 32.34 15.48 -32.33
N TYR A 676 33.50 14.98 -32.77
CA TYR A 676 33.67 13.55 -33.10
C TYR A 676 33.47 12.64 -31.88
N GLU A 677 33.94 13.06 -30.71
CA GLU A 677 33.65 12.37 -29.46
C GLU A 677 32.15 12.39 -29.12
N ALA A 678 31.48 13.52 -29.30
CA ALA A 678 30.04 13.65 -29.04
C ALA A 678 29.20 12.78 -29.99
N ILE A 679 29.59 12.68 -31.28
CA ILE A 679 28.96 11.76 -32.24
C ILE A 679 29.15 10.29 -31.80
N LEU A 680 30.34 9.92 -31.32
CA LEU A 680 30.57 8.56 -30.80
C LEU A 680 29.65 8.26 -29.61
N ARG A 681 29.54 9.20 -28.65
CA ARG A 681 28.64 9.06 -27.50
C ARG A 681 27.18 8.97 -27.92
N PHE A 682 26.76 9.74 -28.94
CA PHE A 682 25.43 9.65 -29.53
C PHE A 682 25.16 8.25 -30.09
N ILE A 683 26.09 7.71 -30.88
CA ILE A 683 25.99 6.37 -31.48
C ILE A 683 25.86 5.31 -30.39
N ILE A 684 26.76 5.30 -29.40
CA ILE A 684 26.74 4.35 -28.27
C ILE A 684 25.40 4.43 -27.53
N THR A 685 24.93 5.66 -27.24
CA THR A 685 23.64 5.88 -26.55
C THR A 685 22.47 5.36 -27.39
N ARG A 686 22.52 5.52 -28.71
CA ARG A 686 21.46 5.02 -29.61
C ARG A 686 21.47 3.51 -29.78
N GLN A 687 22.63 2.89 -29.89
CA GLN A 687 22.75 1.43 -30.00
C GLN A 687 22.16 0.69 -28.78
N ILE A 688 22.26 1.29 -27.59
CA ILE A 688 21.68 0.75 -26.36
C ILE A 688 20.13 0.83 -26.40
N THR A 689 19.57 1.79 -27.13
CA THR A 689 18.13 2.10 -27.11
C THR A 689 17.34 1.59 -28.31
N VAL A 690 17.90 1.60 -29.53
CA VAL A 690 17.24 1.16 -30.79
C VAL A 690 18.30 0.63 -31.78
N SER A 691 18.08 -0.53 -32.39
CA SER A 691 19.10 -1.24 -33.19
C SER A 691 19.01 -1.08 -34.72
N ASP A 692 18.09 -0.28 -35.25
CA ASP A 692 17.84 -0.17 -36.71
C ASP A 692 17.93 1.27 -37.23
N ASP A 693 18.69 2.15 -36.57
CA ASP A 693 18.89 3.51 -37.07
C ASP A 693 20.02 3.59 -38.08
N SER A 694 19.88 4.50 -39.05
CA SER A 694 20.91 4.77 -40.04
C SER A 694 21.54 6.14 -39.80
N ILE A 695 22.82 6.28 -40.12
CA ILE A 695 23.62 7.49 -39.92
C ILE A 695 24.20 8.01 -41.24
N SER A 696 24.26 9.32 -41.36
CA SER A 696 25.03 10.03 -42.38
C SER A 696 25.68 11.26 -41.76
N VAL A 697 26.88 11.61 -42.24
CA VAL A 697 27.66 12.73 -41.71
C VAL A 697 28.15 13.57 -42.88
N VAL A 698 27.71 14.82 -42.89
CA VAL A 698 28.13 15.89 -43.79
C VAL A 698 29.03 16.83 -43.01
N LEU A 699 30.24 17.07 -43.51
CA LEU A 699 31.17 18.05 -42.98
C LEU A 699 31.24 19.23 -43.94
N PHE A 700 30.98 20.46 -43.46
CA PHE A 700 30.96 21.63 -44.33
C PHE A 700 31.90 22.75 -43.87
N ASN A 701 32.40 23.51 -44.82
CA ASN A 701 33.10 24.79 -44.63
C ASN A 701 32.55 25.78 -45.66
N GLU A 702 33.34 26.26 -46.63
CA GLU A 702 32.87 26.90 -47.87
C GLU A 702 32.17 25.92 -48.83
N SER A 703 32.44 24.62 -48.67
CA SER A 703 31.85 23.53 -49.43
C SER A 703 31.51 22.35 -48.51
N ALA A 704 30.54 21.53 -48.88
CA ALA A 704 30.15 20.35 -48.10
C ALA A 704 30.78 19.07 -48.66
N THR A 705 31.12 18.14 -47.75
CA THR A 705 31.67 16.81 -48.06
C THR A 705 30.89 15.78 -47.25
N VAL A 706 30.37 14.74 -47.91
CA VAL A 706 29.74 13.61 -47.23
C VAL A 706 30.82 12.65 -46.76
N ALA A 707 31.11 12.64 -45.46
CA ALA A 707 32.12 11.76 -44.87
C ALA A 707 31.56 10.35 -44.59
N VAL A 708 30.26 10.28 -44.27
CA VAL A 708 29.53 9.02 -44.07
C VAL A 708 28.21 9.14 -44.81
N GLU A 709 27.97 8.21 -45.72
CA GLU A 709 26.73 8.13 -46.48
C GLU A 709 25.98 6.86 -46.10
N ILE A 710 24.73 7.02 -45.65
CA ILE A 710 23.70 6.00 -45.41
C ILE A 710 24.27 4.66 -44.94
N GLN A 711 24.65 4.61 -43.66
CA GLN A 711 25.20 3.41 -43.02
C GLN A 711 24.43 3.06 -41.77
N ASP A 712 24.57 1.81 -41.32
CA ASP A 712 24.09 1.40 -40.02
C ASP A 712 24.86 2.13 -38.92
N MET A 713 24.17 2.45 -37.83
CA MET A 713 24.71 3.22 -36.73
C MET A 713 25.71 2.39 -35.90
N GLU A 714 26.96 2.34 -36.33
CA GLU A 714 28.06 1.59 -35.70
C GLU A 714 29.18 2.48 -35.15
N ASP A 715 29.78 2.10 -34.01
CA ASP A 715 30.92 2.79 -33.38
C ASP A 715 32.13 3.01 -34.32
N GLY A 716 32.28 2.16 -35.34
CA GLY A 716 33.34 2.25 -36.35
C GLY A 716 33.14 3.39 -37.37
N VAL A 717 31.95 3.97 -37.46
CA VAL A 717 31.64 5.06 -38.39
C VAL A 717 32.48 6.31 -38.11
N VAL A 718 32.78 6.56 -36.83
CA VAL A 718 33.54 7.74 -36.40
C VAL A 718 34.98 7.72 -36.91
N ASP A 719 35.56 6.53 -37.17
CA ASP A 719 36.93 6.43 -37.70
C ASP A 719 37.06 7.04 -39.10
N ARG A 720 35.96 7.12 -39.87
CA ARG A 720 35.92 7.77 -41.19
C ARG A 720 35.91 9.29 -41.10
N LEU A 721 35.62 9.86 -39.93
CA LEU A 721 35.66 11.30 -39.69
C LEU A 721 37.08 11.78 -39.39
N LEU A 722 37.92 10.92 -38.81
CA LEU A 722 39.28 11.25 -38.36
C LEU A 722 40.24 11.79 -39.45
N PRO A 723 40.13 11.48 -40.74
CA PRO A 723 40.98 12.08 -41.77
C PRO A 723 40.66 13.55 -42.08
N HIS A 724 39.48 14.04 -41.68
CA HIS A 724 39.03 15.40 -42.01
C HIS A 724 39.56 16.42 -40.99
N GLN A 725 40.10 17.53 -41.49
CA GLN A 725 40.63 18.64 -40.67
C GLN A 725 39.78 19.90 -40.84
N SER A 726 39.78 20.74 -39.81
CA SER A 726 39.13 22.05 -39.81
C SER A 726 39.89 23.04 -40.69
N ARG A 727 39.20 23.66 -41.65
CA ARG A 727 39.77 24.69 -42.55
C ARG A 727 38.67 25.44 -43.30
N GLY A 728 38.92 26.72 -43.61
CA GLY A 728 38.09 27.53 -44.51
C GLY A 728 37.04 28.36 -43.76
N GLY A 729 36.22 29.09 -44.51
CA GLY A 729 35.06 29.81 -43.99
C GLY A 729 33.84 28.92 -43.71
N THR A 730 32.71 29.55 -43.44
CA THR A 730 31.46 28.89 -43.02
C THR A 730 30.32 29.24 -43.97
N ALA A 731 29.81 28.24 -44.69
CA ALA A 731 28.70 28.35 -45.63
C ALA A 731 27.57 27.38 -45.26
N PHE A 732 26.54 27.88 -44.58
CA PHE A 732 25.43 27.05 -44.08
C PHE A 732 24.65 26.41 -45.24
N SER A 733 24.47 27.14 -46.35
CA SER A 733 23.70 26.64 -47.49
C SER A 733 24.36 25.43 -48.15
N SER A 734 25.69 25.36 -48.18
CA SER A 734 26.45 24.22 -48.68
C SER A 734 26.15 22.94 -47.87
N GLY A 735 26.17 23.04 -46.53
CA GLY A 735 25.87 21.91 -45.64
C GLY A 735 24.43 21.43 -45.79
N LEU A 736 23.47 22.37 -45.78
CA LEU A 736 22.04 22.08 -45.93
C LEU A 736 21.71 21.49 -47.30
N TRP A 737 22.34 21.99 -48.38
CA TRP A 737 22.14 21.45 -49.72
C TRP A 737 22.61 20.00 -49.83
N SER A 738 23.76 19.66 -49.24
CA SER A 738 24.21 18.25 -49.19
C SER A 738 23.29 17.37 -48.35
N ALA A 739 22.74 17.87 -47.24
CA ALA A 739 21.73 17.15 -46.45
C ALA A 739 20.44 16.91 -47.27
N GLU A 740 19.98 17.91 -48.03
CA GLU A 740 18.84 17.78 -48.93
C GLU A 740 19.08 16.70 -50.00
N GLN A 741 20.25 16.66 -50.62
CA GLN A 741 20.59 15.59 -51.59
C GLN A 741 20.61 14.21 -50.94
N LEU A 742 21.08 14.09 -49.69
CA LEU A 742 21.06 12.83 -48.94
C LEU A 742 19.63 12.39 -48.62
N MET A 743 18.74 13.29 -48.26
CA MET A 743 17.31 12.97 -48.03
C MET A 743 16.63 12.48 -49.31
N VAL A 744 16.88 13.14 -50.45
CA VAL A 744 16.34 12.72 -51.75
C VAL A 744 16.86 11.33 -52.14
N LYS A 745 18.12 11.03 -51.83
CA LYS A 745 18.72 9.72 -52.07
C LYS A 745 18.16 8.65 -51.13
N ALA A 746 18.05 8.95 -49.83
CA ALA A 746 17.51 8.06 -48.80
C ALA A 746 16.04 7.70 -49.08
N ALA A 747 15.24 8.64 -49.60
CA ALA A 747 13.86 8.39 -50.02
C ALA A 747 13.72 7.37 -51.18
N ARG A 748 14.81 7.11 -51.91
CA ARG A 748 14.87 6.11 -53.00
C ARG A 748 15.56 4.81 -52.59
N ASP A 749 16.15 4.76 -51.39
CA ASP A 749 16.91 3.61 -50.90
C ASP A 749 15.98 2.63 -50.14
N PRO A 750 15.85 1.36 -50.58
CA PRO A 750 15.07 0.32 -49.89
C PRO A 750 15.38 0.16 -48.39
N SER A 751 16.63 0.42 -47.98
CA SER A 751 17.08 0.23 -46.61
C SER A 751 16.69 1.38 -45.66
N VAL A 752 16.39 2.57 -46.21
CA VAL A 752 16.20 3.79 -45.40
C VAL A 752 14.92 4.58 -45.77
N HIS A 753 14.22 4.29 -46.87
CA HIS A 753 13.06 5.10 -47.31
C HIS A 753 11.90 5.15 -46.31
N MET A 754 11.77 4.15 -45.42
CA MET A 754 10.74 4.14 -44.37
C MET A 754 11.18 4.92 -43.12
N LYS A 755 12.47 5.26 -43.01
CA LYS A 755 13.03 5.93 -41.84
C LYS A 755 12.77 7.43 -41.90
N ILE A 756 12.48 8.04 -40.76
CA ILE A 756 12.21 9.48 -40.68
C ILE A 756 13.55 10.24 -40.62
N PRO A 757 13.79 11.25 -41.48
CA PRO A 757 15.06 11.96 -41.47
C PRO A 757 15.13 12.96 -40.32
N VAL A 758 16.20 12.89 -39.54
CA VAL A 758 16.50 13.81 -38.45
C VAL A 758 17.84 14.48 -38.73
N VAL A 759 17.82 15.79 -38.94
CA VAL A 759 19.01 16.58 -39.26
C VAL A 759 19.53 17.22 -37.98
N ILE A 760 20.80 17.00 -37.64
CA ILE A 760 21.48 17.66 -36.52
C ILE A 760 22.53 18.59 -37.10
N PHE A 761 22.25 19.88 -37.10
CA PHE A 761 23.12 20.92 -37.63
C PHE A 761 23.96 21.53 -36.50
N LEU A 762 25.29 21.55 -36.64
CA LEU A 762 26.20 22.10 -35.63
C LEU A 762 27.14 23.12 -36.24
N SER A 763 27.28 24.29 -35.60
CA SER A 763 28.27 25.31 -35.95
C SER A 763 28.79 26.06 -34.71
N ASP A 764 30.01 26.61 -34.81
CA ASP A 764 30.64 27.43 -33.77
C ASP A 764 30.71 28.94 -34.09
N GLY A 765 30.08 29.40 -35.19
CA GLY A 765 30.16 30.80 -35.61
C GLY A 765 29.22 31.26 -36.73
N GLY A 766 29.41 32.50 -37.17
CA GLY A 766 28.61 33.20 -38.20
C GLY A 766 28.60 32.58 -39.60
N ASN A 767 27.47 32.75 -40.30
CA ASN A 767 27.33 32.39 -41.71
C ASN A 767 27.96 33.48 -42.60
N ASN A 768 29.00 33.13 -43.37
CA ASN A 768 29.71 34.09 -44.24
C ASN A 768 29.02 34.32 -45.59
N GLU A 769 27.83 33.74 -45.79
CA GLU A 769 27.06 33.84 -47.03
C GLU A 769 26.03 34.97 -47.01
N ARG A 770 25.67 35.48 -48.20
CA ARG A 770 24.58 36.45 -48.39
C ARG A 770 23.18 35.80 -48.43
N GLY A 771 23.11 34.47 -48.48
CA GLY A 771 21.85 33.72 -48.58
C GLY A 771 21.20 33.45 -47.22
N ASN A 772 19.87 33.30 -47.20
CA ASN A 772 19.14 32.95 -45.99
C ASN A 772 19.06 31.40 -45.83
N PRO A 773 19.77 30.78 -44.87
CA PRO A 773 19.74 29.34 -44.65
C PRO A 773 18.36 28.84 -44.20
N VAL A 774 17.53 29.70 -43.61
CA VAL A 774 16.15 29.39 -43.20
C VAL A 774 15.30 28.98 -44.41
N CYS A 775 15.48 29.63 -45.57
CA CYS A 775 14.79 29.24 -46.80
C CYS A 775 15.18 27.83 -47.29
N CYS A 776 16.40 27.37 -46.98
CA CYS A 776 16.81 26.01 -47.31
C CYS A 776 16.10 24.99 -46.41
N VAL A 777 15.97 25.28 -45.12
CA VAL A 777 15.22 24.44 -44.17
C VAL A 777 13.74 24.36 -44.55
N GLU A 778 13.10 25.49 -44.89
CA GLU A 778 11.72 25.53 -45.36
C GLU A 778 11.53 24.68 -46.63
N ARG A 779 12.48 24.75 -47.58
CA ARG A 779 12.46 23.91 -48.77
C ARG A 779 12.59 22.42 -48.43
N MET A 780 13.53 22.03 -47.57
CA MET A 780 13.70 20.64 -47.13
C MET A 780 12.43 20.10 -46.44
N LYS A 781 11.82 20.91 -45.57
CA LYS A 781 10.58 20.58 -44.85
C LYS A 781 9.38 20.46 -45.80
N SER A 782 9.32 21.25 -46.86
CA SER A 782 8.28 21.12 -47.90
C SER A 782 8.40 19.83 -48.72
N GLN A 783 9.62 19.30 -48.87
CA GLN A 783 9.87 18.05 -49.61
C GLN A 783 9.63 16.81 -48.74
N GLU A 784 9.99 16.86 -47.45
CA GLU A 784 9.75 15.79 -46.48
C GLU A 784 9.15 16.38 -45.20
N PRO A 785 7.81 16.43 -45.09
CA PRO A 785 7.13 17.02 -43.94
C PRO A 785 7.46 16.35 -42.60
N ARG A 786 7.88 15.07 -42.61
CA ARG A 786 8.24 14.34 -41.39
C ARG A 786 9.64 14.68 -40.87
N MET A 787 10.45 15.41 -41.64
CA MET A 787 11.82 15.77 -41.26
C MET A 787 11.83 16.63 -39.99
N VAL A 788 12.74 16.33 -39.06
CA VAL A 788 13.02 17.21 -37.90
C VAL A 788 14.44 17.74 -38.02
N LEU A 789 14.67 19.04 -37.80
CA LEU A 789 16.00 19.65 -37.82
C LEU A 789 16.32 20.31 -36.47
N HIS A 790 17.29 19.73 -35.76
CA HIS A 790 17.87 20.28 -34.54
C HIS A 790 19.12 21.09 -34.87
N THR A 791 19.37 22.15 -34.11
CA THR A 791 20.57 22.97 -34.26
C THR A 791 21.32 23.10 -32.95
N ILE A 792 22.64 22.98 -32.99
CA ILE A 792 23.53 23.11 -31.84
C ILE A 792 24.54 24.22 -32.13
N MET A 793 24.55 25.23 -31.26
CA MET A 793 25.57 26.27 -31.24
C MET A 793 26.70 25.83 -30.30
N PHE A 794 27.92 25.75 -30.81
CA PHE A 794 29.09 25.35 -30.02
C PHE A 794 30.04 26.52 -29.78
N GLY A 795 29.85 27.24 -28.67
CA GLY A 795 30.53 28.49 -28.35
C GLY A 795 29.55 29.67 -28.27
N ASN A 796 30.08 30.89 -28.30
CA ASN A 796 29.31 32.13 -28.12
C ASN A 796 29.51 33.05 -29.33
N ASP A 797 28.51 33.14 -30.21
CA ASP A 797 28.54 33.93 -31.45
C ASP A 797 27.15 34.52 -31.76
N PRO A 798 27.06 35.70 -32.42
CA PRO A 798 25.79 36.28 -32.89
C PRO A 798 24.93 35.38 -33.78
N ALA A 799 25.51 34.32 -34.37
CA ALA A 799 24.81 33.30 -35.16
C ALA A 799 23.74 32.52 -34.38
N GLN A 800 23.66 32.67 -33.06
CA GLN A 800 22.61 32.07 -32.24
C GLN A 800 21.21 32.32 -32.80
N SER A 801 20.90 33.56 -33.19
CA SER A 801 19.57 33.94 -33.68
C SER A 801 19.15 33.18 -34.96
N ILE A 802 20.08 32.94 -35.88
CA ILE A 802 19.78 32.28 -37.16
C ILE A 802 19.65 30.76 -37.00
N LEU A 803 20.43 30.16 -36.10
CA LEU A 803 20.31 28.74 -35.76
C LEU A 803 18.99 28.45 -35.03
N GLU A 804 18.59 29.33 -34.11
CA GLU A 804 17.30 29.24 -33.43
C GLU A 804 16.13 29.34 -34.43
N GLU A 805 16.20 30.25 -35.39
CA GLU A 805 15.19 30.34 -36.46
C GLU A 805 15.16 29.08 -37.34
N MET A 806 16.33 28.51 -37.67
CA MET A 806 16.42 27.26 -38.44
C MET A 806 15.79 26.07 -37.70
N ALA A 807 16.07 25.90 -36.40
CA ALA A 807 15.45 24.83 -35.60
C ALA A 807 13.93 24.99 -35.54
N ASN A 808 13.45 26.22 -35.32
CA ASN A 808 12.02 26.51 -35.27
C ASN A 808 11.30 26.18 -36.58
N LYS A 809 11.91 26.49 -37.74
CA LYS A 809 11.35 26.10 -39.07
C LYS A 809 11.47 24.61 -39.36
N GLY A 810 12.38 23.92 -38.69
CA GLY A 810 12.62 22.49 -38.81
C GLY A 810 11.84 21.62 -37.83
N ASP A 811 10.92 22.19 -37.04
CA ASP A 811 10.22 21.52 -35.90
C ASP A 811 11.18 20.86 -34.88
N GLY A 812 12.43 21.33 -34.79
CA GLY A 812 13.43 20.80 -33.88
C GLY A 812 13.76 21.74 -32.73
N GLN A 813 14.84 21.42 -32.02
CA GLN A 813 15.29 22.16 -30.84
C GLN A 813 16.60 22.89 -31.12
N PHE A 814 16.72 24.10 -30.59
CA PHE A 814 17.97 24.85 -30.51
C PHE A 814 18.66 24.57 -29.17
N GLN A 815 19.96 24.30 -29.18
CA GLN A 815 20.77 24.07 -27.99
C GLN A 815 22.04 24.91 -28.05
N LEU A 816 22.40 25.53 -26.91
CA LEU A 816 23.64 26.28 -26.74
C LEU A 816 24.60 25.48 -25.87
N THR A 817 25.81 25.26 -26.35
CA THR A 817 26.85 24.48 -25.67
C THR A 817 28.11 25.33 -25.53
N LEU A 818 28.58 25.52 -24.30
CA LEU A 818 29.69 26.43 -24.00
C LEU A 818 31.02 25.69 -23.82
N ASP A 819 30.99 24.39 -23.51
CA ASP A 819 32.15 23.54 -23.35
C ASP A 819 31.92 22.11 -23.89
N GLY A 820 32.97 21.28 -23.83
CA GLY A 820 32.93 19.91 -24.34
C GLY A 820 32.06 18.95 -23.51
N ILE A 821 31.81 19.26 -22.24
CA ILE A 821 30.94 18.44 -21.36
C ILE A 821 29.48 18.72 -21.71
N ASP A 822 29.12 20.00 -21.86
CA ASP A 822 27.78 20.42 -22.27
C ASP A 822 27.45 19.94 -23.68
N LEU A 823 28.44 19.94 -24.59
CA LEU A 823 28.29 19.36 -25.92
C LEU A 823 27.99 17.86 -25.88
N ALA A 824 28.76 17.10 -25.09
CA ALA A 824 28.52 15.66 -24.93
C ALA A 824 27.14 15.37 -24.34
N ARG A 825 26.74 16.10 -23.29
CA ARG A 825 25.41 15.97 -22.67
C ARG A 825 24.30 16.30 -23.67
N SER A 826 24.49 17.31 -24.52
CA SER A 826 23.53 17.72 -25.55
C SER A 826 23.30 16.61 -26.58
N PHE A 827 24.38 15.97 -27.07
CA PHE A 827 24.28 14.83 -27.98
C PHE A 827 23.66 13.59 -27.30
N GLU A 828 24.03 13.29 -26.05
CA GLU A 828 23.42 12.18 -25.30
C GLU A 828 21.91 12.42 -25.04
N ASN A 829 21.52 13.66 -24.75
CA ASN A 829 20.12 14.05 -24.57
C ASN A 829 19.34 13.98 -25.88
N LEU A 830 19.92 14.45 -26.99
CA LEU A 830 19.32 14.31 -28.32
C LEU A 830 19.17 12.84 -28.71
N ALA A 831 20.18 12.00 -28.45
CA ALA A 831 20.07 10.56 -28.69
C ALA A 831 18.86 9.97 -27.95
N LYS A 832 18.62 10.38 -26.70
CA LYS A 832 17.46 9.93 -25.91
C LYS A 832 16.13 10.55 -26.35
N SER A 833 16.14 11.81 -26.83
CA SER A 833 14.91 12.58 -27.07
C SER A 833 14.37 12.48 -28.51
N ILE A 834 15.21 12.13 -29.49
CA ILE A 834 14.78 12.00 -30.88
C ILE A 834 13.87 10.77 -31.02
N GLN A 835 12.57 11.01 -30.85
CA GLN A 835 11.49 10.12 -31.29
C GLN A 835 10.56 10.91 -32.23
N PRO A 836 10.20 10.37 -33.39
CA PRO A 836 9.33 11.08 -34.32
C PRO A 836 7.93 11.29 -33.71
N ARG A 837 7.50 12.55 -33.62
CA ARG A 837 6.09 12.89 -33.40
C ARG A 837 5.31 12.47 -34.65
N VAL A 838 4.65 11.31 -34.62
CA VAL A 838 3.58 11.04 -35.57
C VAL A 838 2.39 11.88 -35.12
N ALA A 839 2.29 13.09 -35.67
CA ALA A 839 1.05 13.84 -35.63
C ALA A 839 -0.03 12.98 -36.29
N ALA A 840 -1.18 12.87 -35.62
CA ALA A 840 -2.34 12.13 -36.08
C ALA A 840 -2.65 12.40 -37.56
N LEU A 841 -2.71 11.32 -38.35
CA LEU A 841 -3.54 11.21 -39.54
C LEU A 841 -4.62 10.18 -39.28
#